data_AF-A0A2M8S3X7-F1
#
_entry.id   AF-A0A2M8S3X7-F1
#
_cell.length_a   1.000
_cell.length_b   1.000
_cell.length_c   1.000
_cell.angle_alpha   90.00
_cell.angle_beta   90.00
_cell.angle_gamma   90.00
#
_symmetry.space_group_name_H-M   'P 1'
#
loop_
_entity.id
_entity.type
_entity.pdbx_description
1 polymer ?
#
loop_
_entity_poly.entity_id
_entity_poly.type
_entity_poly.pdbx_seq_one_letter_code
_entity_poly.pdbx_strand_id
1 'polypeptide(L)'
;MNKIYKVKFCKEMGIYVAVSELAKNAGKVKSSVKTMLGVAALGIAATALQGSILSTNAYAAECVARAGNTGWDVPNGSCEISGQNLSTQVGWTSVLRLGVRSDANVSINGDLGIDATTNSARYTRYDSTVISLVNNSHLNANNLNLAIRSGEPGKTVTVRGVTAWGGSSVTANDLTANVVYSGESNAFGDRGQAESYGIQVGTGITGEDRRAGTTSKITVNNADITVTNSAATGNGFFGFATPYLLSGIRVIRADDNAGSNAIYESTGKTTINAFDSSTNGSGDYIVGVYVSGENNKVLLNDSEITLGRSGQHSSALKIGKTRAVGAGGASIESKGHMILDSTAESRAPTVRLLGNNSSLKADFDTSSSKIISGGTALQFDNQDYLQAAAATGQSIALRNTDISTTSETASLIVNRLGMRNSTLTFSGDDTSVRAADKGWLISAEGTNDLVVNGEDAGEMTGLSYKTSNPVAQLNVNLNNQFTWHLNKKDTDTTASLDNLNLSNGAVLNGAYESTGTNNYTISATIGADRGNVRSDKGVINLSHDKKAGDVLHLEAHYEGKNEARLQLDTLLLEDDGNNKGNSVSDVLHIVGNSAGQTNIQITPVEGSHGGLTQQGIKVVQVDGDSPADNFRLIGDDVVSNDSISVKAPQKHQFTYRLYQGTNNDALGTNGIPENADITGIDSNDWYLRSSCTDGTHTVGGGAISTKYDGLGCITDDTITIEADGEVAKVEGAGGADTIIIRGKVNGDVYGGNAGVDNSAAKDGNDSILIEGSAVVSGTVFGQQGDDSITWTGDSAINGIDGGDGSDTATVSSSKYDGTQLLDGGDDAEIADDMIDTLNLNGIKVSANGDKIINWEVINLNNTQLDLAGTLTTSASTAHGLTISTDSVLGVTGTASTIVGHVKNSGTIDLHKNNSSTGQTLNINGDYTGDNGVVKMNTVWNAPGDANGANSTSDVLNISGKATGSTKVIPVKADGTENIIEGNIVKAAQIVNTIPVVNVGEAGDTAFTGTAQTTGAGEVQLAKRTVNGKDEYFWTLAALPPQPQPEPPQPQPEPP
;
A
#
# COMPACT_ATOMS: atom_id res chain seq x y z
N MET A 1 60.51 25.87 36.79
CA MET A 1 59.82 26.96 36.06
C MET A 1 59.10 26.33 34.87
N ASN A 2 57.76 26.28 34.90
CA ASN A 2 56.97 25.68 33.82
C ASN A 2 56.93 26.60 32.60
N LYS A 3 57.06 26.03 31.39
CA LYS A 3 57.03 26.78 30.13
C LYS A 3 55.64 27.35 29.87
N ILE A 4 55.58 28.60 29.40
CA ILE A 4 54.34 29.26 28.97
C ILE A 4 53.98 28.70 27.59
N TYR A 5 52.79 28.13 27.47
CA TYR A 5 52.28 27.55 26.22
C TYR A 5 51.69 28.62 25.28
N LYS A 6 50.96 29.59 25.85
CA LYS A 6 50.33 30.68 25.07
C LYS A 6 50.05 31.87 25.98
N VAL A 7 50.11 33.08 25.43
CA VAL A 7 49.65 34.30 26.13
C VAL A 7 48.36 34.77 25.46
N LYS A 8 47.32 35.08 26.24
CA LYS A 8 46.04 35.61 25.75
C LYS A 8 45.75 36.98 26.35
N PHE A 9 45.35 37.93 25.51
CA PHE A 9 44.93 39.26 25.97
C PHE A 9 43.49 39.21 26.49
N CYS A 10 43.27 39.58 27.76
CA CYS A 10 41.95 39.73 28.34
C CYS A 10 41.47 41.17 28.15
N LYS A 11 40.49 41.37 27.27
CA LYS A 11 40.02 42.71 26.86
C LYS A 11 39.24 43.46 27.95
N GLU A 12 38.62 42.74 28.89
CA GLU A 12 37.93 43.31 30.06
C GLU A 12 38.90 43.82 31.13
N MET A 13 40.10 43.24 31.23
CA MET A 13 41.09 43.60 32.26
C MET A 13 42.29 44.38 31.71
N GLY A 14 42.45 44.49 30.38
CA GLY A 14 43.53 45.22 29.74
C GLY A 14 44.93 44.58 29.87
N ILE A 15 45.02 43.29 30.18
CA ILE A 15 46.30 42.60 30.44
C ILE A 15 46.47 41.31 29.63
N TYR A 16 47.73 40.94 29.39
CA TYR A 16 48.12 39.66 28.79
C TYR A 16 48.31 38.59 29.87
N VAL A 17 47.59 37.48 29.75
CA VAL A 17 47.63 36.35 30.70
C VAL A 17 48.40 35.18 30.08
N ALA A 18 49.43 34.72 30.78
CA ALA A 18 50.23 33.55 30.40
C ALA A 18 49.52 32.24 30.80
N VAL A 19 49.30 31.36 29.83
CA VAL A 19 48.69 30.04 30.00
C VAL A 19 49.81 28.99 30.04
N SER A 20 49.88 28.20 31.10
CA SER A 20 50.90 27.16 31.26
C SER A 20 50.56 25.89 30.47
N GLU A 21 51.57 25.08 30.15
CA GLU A 21 51.38 23.78 29.45
C GLU A 21 50.50 22.78 30.23
N LEU A 22 50.30 22.93 31.54
CA LEU A 22 49.40 22.06 32.32
C LEU A 22 47.93 22.20 31.93
N ALA A 23 47.53 23.31 31.31
CA ALA A 23 46.16 23.54 30.87
C ALA A 23 45.82 22.90 29.51
N LYS A 24 46.75 22.18 28.88
CA LYS A 24 46.56 21.58 27.53
C LYS A 24 45.56 20.41 27.51
N ASN A 25 45.37 19.72 28.65
CA ASN A 25 44.51 18.52 28.76
C ASN A 25 43.16 18.73 29.46
N ALA A 26 42.82 19.96 29.87
CA ALA A 26 41.49 20.26 30.38
C ALA A 26 40.58 20.67 29.20
N GLY A 27 39.79 19.71 28.71
CA GLY A 27 38.74 19.95 27.72
C GLY A 27 37.78 21.06 28.17
N LYS A 28 37.32 21.86 27.21
CA LYS A 28 36.50 23.06 27.40
C LYS A 28 35.19 22.74 28.14
N VAL A 29 35.01 23.28 29.34
CA VAL A 29 33.68 23.42 29.96
C VAL A 29 33.19 24.84 29.68
N LYS A 30 32.16 24.96 28.83
CA LYS A 30 31.37 26.19 28.71
C LYS A 30 30.40 26.21 29.90
N SER A 31 30.65 27.04 30.91
CA SER A 31 29.56 27.48 31.79
C SER A 31 29.38 28.99 31.64
N SER A 32 28.18 29.34 31.20
CA SER A 32 27.67 30.70 31.16
C SER A 32 27.40 31.17 32.59
N VAL A 33 28.31 31.98 33.14
CA VAL A 33 28.05 32.75 34.34
C VAL A 33 27.11 33.90 33.96
N LYS A 34 25.83 33.78 34.31
CA LYS A 34 24.91 34.92 34.31
C LYS A 34 25.28 35.83 35.48
N THR A 35 25.83 36.97 35.12
CA THR A 35 25.98 38.20 35.89
C THR A 35 24.70 38.56 36.63
N MET A 36 24.76 38.68 37.96
CA MET A 36 23.79 39.46 38.74
C MET A 36 24.50 40.76 39.16
N LEU A 37 24.27 41.83 38.40
CA LEU A 37 24.69 43.19 38.71
C LEU A 37 23.44 43.94 39.20
N GLY A 38 23.46 44.36 40.46
CA GLY A 38 22.39 45.16 41.07
C GLY A 38 22.49 46.65 40.70
N VAL A 39 21.36 47.36 40.86
CA VAL A 39 21.33 48.79 41.15
C VAL A 39 20.21 49.08 42.15
N ALA A 40 20.57 49.90 43.13
CA ALA A 40 19.84 50.37 44.30
C ALA A 40 18.56 51.18 44.01
N ALA A 41 17.60 51.16 44.94
CA ALA A 41 17.25 52.30 45.80
C ALA A 41 15.91 52.09 46.57
N LEU A 42 15.87 52.56 47.83
CA LEU A 42 14.72 52.81 48.73
C LEU A 42 14.03 51.56 49.33
N GLY A 43 13.93 51.31 50.65
CA GLY A 43 14.39 52.03 51.84
C GLY A 43 13.89 51.31 53.11
N ILE A 44 14.69 51.42 54.18
CA ILE A 44 14.35 51.40 55.62
C ILE A 44 14.07 50.04 56.32
N ALA A 45 14.97 49.75 57.29
CA ALA A 45 14.92 48.84 58.45
C ALA A 45 14.90 47.31 58.15
N ALA A 46 15.73 46.45 58.75
CA ALA A 46 16.33 46.48 60.07
C ALA A 46 17.65 45.67 60.14
N THR A 47 18.36 45.94 61.22
CA THR A 47 19.71 45.58 61.66
C THR A 47 20.03 44.08 61.89
N ALA A 48 21.35 43.80 61.90
CA ALA A 48 22.09 42.60 62.33
C ALA A 48 22.32 41.58 61.19
N LEU A 49 23.53 41.26 60.72
CA LEU A 49 24.78 40.90 61.40
C LEU A 49 25.99 41.39 60.55
N GLN A 50 26.89 42.18 61.15
CA GLN A 50 28.30 42.20 60.76
C GLN A 50 29.10 41.36 61.76
N GLY A 51 30.04 40.60 61.23
CA GLY A 51 30.96 39.71 61.96
C GLY A 51 30.80 38.29 61.41
N SER A 52 31.59 37.81 60.46
CA SER A 52 33.05 37.86 60.46
C SER A 52 33.55 37.24 59.14
N ILE A 53 34.36 37.96 58.37
CA ILE A 53 35.21 37.37 57.31
C ILE A 53 36.65 37.65 57.73
N LEU A 54 37.15 36.82 58.64
CA LEU A 54 38.56 36.50 58.84
C LEU A 54 38.58 35.15 59.58
N SER A 55 38.58 34.03 58.85
CA SER A 55 39.10 32.78 59.39
C SER A 55 40.12 32.20 58.41
N THR A 56 41.35 32.16 58.88
CA THR A 56 42.41 31.25 58.42
C THR A 56 41.88 29.82 58.38
N ASN A 57 42.37 29.01 57.44
CA ASN A 57 42.17 27.55 57.41
C ASN A 57 42.51 26.94 58.78
N ALA A 58 41.53 26.82 59.66
CA ALA A 58 41.57 25.91 60.78
C ALA A 58 41.09 24.58 60.22
N TYR A 59 41.97 23.58 60.18
CA TYR A 59 41.55 22.19 60.06
C TYR A 59 40.43 21.98 61.08
N ALA A 60 39.26 21.53 60.64
CA ALA A 60 38.20 21.19 61.59
C ALA A 60 38.77 20.16 62.57
N ALA A 61 38.56 20.36 63.87
CA ALA A 61 39.08 19.44 64.87
C ALA A 61 38.52 18.02 64.62
N GLU A 62 39.31 16.98 64.85
CA GLU A 62 38.83 15.60 64.73
C GLU A 62 37.61 15.39 65.64
N CYS A 63 36.54 14.77 65.13
CA CYS A 63 35.34 14.47 65.90
C CYS A 63 35.66 13.48 67.02
N VAL A 64 35.14 13.74 68.22
CA VAL A 64 35.38 12.88 69.38
C VAL A 64 34.61 11.56 69.23
N ALA A 65 35.34 10.45 69.11
CA ALA A 65 34.75 9.11 69.09
C ALA A 65 34.20 8.73 70.48
N ARG A 66 33.11 7.97 70.49
CA ARG A 66 32.57 7.34 71.70
C ARG A 66 33.58 6.37 72.30
N ALA A 67 33.48 6.17 73.62
CA ALA A 67 34.32 5.19 74.32
C ALA A 67 34.23 3.80 73.64
N GLY A 68 35.39 3.14 73.51
CA GLY A 68 35.51 1.85 72.82
C GLY A 68 35.45 1.92 71.29
N ASN A 69 35.58 3.12 70.69
CA ASN A 69 35.53 3.35 69.25
C ASN A 69 34.22 2.83 68.60
N THR A 70 33.09 3.01 69.29
CA THR A 70 31.79 2.46 68.88
C THR A 70 31.00 3.36 67.92
N GLY A 71 31.52 4.55 67.60
CA GLY A 71 30.87 5.56 66.76
C GLY A 71 31.13 7.00 67.24
N TRP A 72 30.31 7.95 66.79
CA TRP A 72 30.43 9.39 67.10
C TRP A 72 29.08 10.01 67.45
N ASP A 73 29.08 10.86 68.47
CA ASP A 73 28.00 11.81 68.75
C ASP A 73 28.52 13.23 68.52
N VAL A 74 27.95 13.92 67.54
CA VAL A 74 28.26 15.33 67.23
C VAL A 74 27.02 16.16 67.57
N PRO A 75 26.86 16.60 68.83
CA PRO A 75 25.63 17.26 69.27
C PRO A 75 25.43 18.65 68.66
N ASN A 76 26.52 19.33 68.27
CA ASN A 76 26.57 20.64 67.63
C ASN A 76 28.00 20.94 67.10
N GLY A 77 28.16 22.00 66.28
CA GLY A 77 29.48 22.53 65.88
C GLY A 77 30.03 21.96 64.57
N SER A 78 31.34 22.10 64.31
CA SER A 78 31.99 21.56 63.11
C SER A 78 33.21 20.71 63.47
N CYS A 79 33.35 19.52 62.88
CA CYS A 79 34.49 18.63 63.09
C CYS A 79 34.78 17.76 61.84
N GLU A 80 35.95 17.12 61.80
CA GLU A 80 36.36 16.20 60.72
C GLU A 80 36.46 14.76 61.25
N ILE A 81 36.14 13.77 60.43
CA ILE A 81 36.45 12.36 60.71
C ILE A 81 37.48 11.89 59.68
N SER A 82 38.59 11.35 60.16
CA SER A 82 39.57 10.67 59.32
C SER A 82 38.97 9.40 58.71
N GLY A 83 39.12 9.23 57.39
CA GLY A 83 38.60 8.07 56.65
C GLY A 83 39.13 6.75 57.19
N GLN A 84 38.22 5.79 57.39
CA GLN A 84 38.50 4.50 58.01
C GLN A 84 37.37 3.48 57.77
N ASN A 85 37.65 2.20 58.04
CA ASN A 85 36.64 1.15 58.13
C ASN A 85 36.38 0.80 59.61
N LEU A 86 35.13 0.91 60.04
CA LEU A 86 34.69 0.65 61.40
C LEU A 86 33.75 -0.56 61.45
N SER A 87 34.18 -1.65 62.09
CA SER A 87 33.29 -2.75 62.47
C SER A 87 32.84 -2.54 63.92
N THR A 88 31.54 -2.44 64.17
CA THR A 88 31.02 -2.07 65.50
C THR A 88 29.71 -2.78 65.87
N GLN A 89 29.38 -2.76 67.16
CA GLN A 89 28.06 -3.11 67.66
C GLN A 89 27.28 -1.86 68.04
N VAL A 90 26.03 -1.76 67.61
CA VAL A 90 25.14 -0.62 67.89
C VAL A 90 23.86 -1.07 68.57
N GLY A 91 23.48 -0.38 69.65
CA GLY A 91 22.20 -0.62 70.33
C GLY A 91 21.08 0.25 69.76
N TRP A 92 20.16 0.68 70.62
CA TRP A 92 19.09 1.62 70.28
C TRP A 92 19.62 3.06 70.08
N THR A 93 20.48 3.24 69.08
CA THR A 93 21.16 4.50 68.74
C THR A 93 21.69 4.48 67.31
N SER A 94 22.44 5.51 66.93
CA SER A 94 23.15 5.57 65.66
C SER A 94 24.67 5.44 65.84
N VAL A 95 25.38 4.92 64.84
CA VAL A 95 26.86 4.85 64.84
C VAL A 95 27.43 6.25 64.70
N LEU A 96 26.97 7.02 63.71
CA LEU A 96 27.29 8.43 63.53
C LEU A 96 26.01 9.26 63.72
N ARG A 97 25.94 10.07 64.77
CA ARG A 97 24.77 10.89 65.10
C ARG A 97 25.13 12.36 65.11
N LEU A 98 24.48 13.15 64.25
CA LEU A 98 24.69 14.59 64.11
C LEU A 98 23.44 15.36 64.54
N GLY A 99 23.65 16.46 65.25
CA GLY A 99 22.63 17.48 65.45
C GLY A 99 21.73 17.28 66.66
N VAL A 100 22.14 16.46 67.64
CA VAL A 100 21.27 16.05 68.77
C VAL A 100 20.79 17.24 69.62
N ARG A 101 21.56 18.35 69.66
CA ARG A 101 21.19 19.57 70.41
C ARG A 101 20.95 20.78 69.50
N SER A 102 21.80 20.96 68.50
CA SER A 102 21.70 22.02 67.49
C SER A 102 22.47 21.62 66.24
N ASP A 103 22.48 22.49 65.23
CA ASP A 103 23.17 22.30 63.95
C ASP A 103 24.63 21.81 64.10
N ALA A 104 24.98 20.77 63.32
CA ALA A 104 26.29 20.13 63.29
C ALA A 104 26.81 19.95 61.85
N ASN A 105 28.10 20.16 61.61
CA ASN A 105 28.73 20.03 60.30
C ASN A 105 29.92 19.05 60.38
N VAL A 106 29.91 17.99 59.58
CA VAL A 106 30.98 17.00 59.57
C VAL A 106 31.52 16.81 58.16
N SER A 107 32.84 16.79 58.01
CA SER A 107 33.52 16.35 56.80
C SER A 107 34.26 15.03 57.06
N ILE A 108 34.20 14.10 56.10
CA ILE A 108 35.04 12.90 56.10
C ILE A 108 36.24 13.16 55.21
N ASN A 109 37.43 12.99 55.76
CA ASN A 109 38.69 13.09 55.01
C ASN A 109 39.12 11.71 54.53
N GLY A 110 38.69 11.34 53.33
CA GLY A 110 38.83 10.00 52.75
C GLY A 110 37.50 9.24 52.73
N ASP A 111 37.58 7.91 52.77
CA ASP A 111 36.42 7.01 52.69
C ASP A 111 36.00 6.53 54.08
N LEU A 112 34.70 6.43 54.34
CA LEU A 112 34.15 5.91 55.60
C LEU A 112 33.36 4.64 55.34
N GLY A 113 33.89 3.51 55.81
CA GLY A 113 33.17 2.24 55.87
C GLY A 113 32.65 1.97 57.28
N ILE A 114 31.39 1.57 57.42
CA ILE A 114 30.81 1.14 58.69
C ILE A 114 30.09 -0.20 58.48
N ASP A 115 30.57 -1.24 59.16
CA ASP A 115 29.87 -2.53 59.27
C ASP A 115 29.32 -2.69 60.70
N ALA A 116 28.01 -2.50 60.86
CA ALA A 116 27.34 -2.51 62.15
C ALA A 116 26.52 -3.80 62.35
N THR A 117 26.68 -4.40 63.53
CA THR A 117 25.75 -5.43 64.03
C THR A 117 24.96 -4.86 65.19
N THR A 118 23.66 -5.16 65.27
CA THR A 118 22.83 -4.62 66.34
C THR A 118 22.78 -5.53 67.56
N ASN A 119 22.73 -4.97 68.78
CA ASN A 119 22.63 -5.74 70.03
C ASN A 119 21.80 -4.99 71.09
N SER A 120 20.88 -5.67 71.77
CA SER A 120 20.18 -5.11 72.93
C SER A 120 19.82 -6.16 73.98
N ALA A 121 20.54 -6.12 75.10
CA ALA A 121 20.24 -6.95 76.27
C ALA A 121 18.90 -6.63 76.94
N ARG A 122 18.31 -5.44 76.70
CA ARG A 122 17.08 -4.97 77.36
C ARG A 122 15.82 -5.15 76.53
N TYR A 123 15.93 -5.01 75.22
CA TYR A 123 14.77 -4.91 74.34
C TYR A 123 14.75 -6.09 73.36
N THR A 124 13.57 -6.66 73.17
CA THR A 124 13.29 -7.67 72.15
C THR A 124 12.92 -7.04 70.81
N ARG A 125 12.47 -5.77 70.85
CA ARG A 125 12.26 -4.88 69.69
C ARG A 125 12.94 -3.52 69.85
N TYR A 126 13.73 -3.09 68.87
CA TYR A 126 14.42 -1.79 68.88
C TYR A 126 14.88 -1.36 67.48
N ASP A 127 15.33 -0.10 67.35
CA ASP A 127 15.73 0.53 66.10
C ASP A 127 17.22 0.94 66.12
N SER A 128 17.91 0.81 64.98
CA SER A 128 19.31 1.24 64.85
C SER A 128 19.57 1.90 63.51
N THR A 129 20.43 2.92 63.49
CA THR A 129 20.80 3.62 62.25
C THR A 129 22.32 3.68 62.10
N VAL A 130 22.88 3.55 60.90
CA VAL A 130 24.32 3.77 60.73
C VAL A 130 24.64 5.26 60.88
N ILE A 131 24.05 6.11 60.02
CA ILE A 131 24.26 7.56 60.02
C ILE A 131 22.93 8.30 60.18
N SER A 132 22.81 9.19 61.18
CA SER A 132 21.59 9.97 61.43
C SER A 132 21.88 11.46 61.62
N LEU A 133 21.20 12.30 60.83
CA LEU A 133 21.33 13.76 60.86
C LEU A 133 19.98 14.41 61.14
N VAL A 134 19.96 15.30 62.12
CA VAL A 134 18.80 16.12 62.49
C VAL A 134 19.21 17.59 62.69
N ASN A 135 18.24 18.49 62.85
CA ASN A 135 18.48 19.90 63.19
C ASN A 135 19.45 20.62 62.23
N ASN A 136 19.16 20.66 60.92
CA ASN A 136 19.95 21.39 59.91
C ASN A 136 21.45 21.08 60.00
N SER A 137 21.76 19.79 60.09
CA SER A 137 23.12 19.29 60.14
C SER A 137 23.59 18.84 58.76
N HIS A 138 24.90 18.92 58.50
CA HIS A 138 25.47 18.65 57.19
C HIS A 138 26.61 17.64 57.30
N LEU A 139 26.61 16.63 56.43
CA LEU A 139 27.69 15.65 56.26
C LEU A 139 28.23 15.73 54.84
N ASN A 140 29.54 15.92 54.68
CA ASN A 140 30.24 15.83 53.41
C ASN A 140 31.24 14.68 53.46
N ALA A 141 31.20 13.77 52.50
CA ALA A 141 32.07 12.60 52.42
C ALA A 141 32.54 12.36 50.99
N ASN A 142 33.66 11.63 50.82
CA ASN A 142 34.00 11.08 49.51
C ASN A 142 33.15 9.82 49.26
N ASN A 143 33.51 8.70 49.88
CA ASN A 143 32.73 7.46 49.78
C ASN A 143 32.19 7.02 51.14
N LEU A 144 30.95 6.54 51.17
CA LEU A 144 30.28 5.96 52.32
C LEU A 144 29.92 4.50 52.02
N ASN A 145 30.46 3.55 52.78
CA ASN A 145 30.12 2.12 52.64
C ASN A 145 29.49 1.59 53.93
N LEU A 146 28.18 1.41 53.93
CA LEU A 146 27.40 1.21 55.15
C LEU A 146 26.71 -0.16 55.11
N ALA A 147 26.90 -0.95 56.16
CA ALA A 147 26.20 -2.20 56.36
C ALA A 147 25.60 -2.25 57.78
N ILE A 148 24.37 -2.73 57.89
CA ILE A 148 23.72 -2.95 59.18
C ILE A 148 22.82 -4.18 59.16
N ARG A 149 22.98 -5.05 60.16
CA ARG A 149 22.22 -6.29 60.33
C ARG A 149 21.99 -6.63 61.80
N SER A 150 20.99 -7.46 62.10
CA SER A 150 20.82 -7.99 63.46
C SER A 150 22.04 -8.81 63.87
N GLY A 151 22.59 -8.53 65.06
CA GLY A 151 23.66 -9.31 65.68
C GLY A 151 23.16 -10.44 66.58
N GLU A 152 21.85 -10.51 66.86
CA GLU A 152 21.25 -11.45 67.80
C GLU A 152 20.00 -12.13 67.19
N PRO A 153 19.91 -13.47 67.19
CA PRO A 153 18.71 -14.18 66.75
C PRO A 153 17.48 -13.92 67.64
N GLY A 154 16.28 -14.07 67.06
CA GLY A 154 15.01 -14.01 67.80
C GLY A 154 14.56 -12.60 68.18
N LYS A 155 15.13 -11.56 67.58
CA LYS A 155 14.83 -10.14 67.84
C LYS A 155 14.11 -9.50 66.66
N THR A 156 13.31 -8.48 66.95
CA THR A 156 12.75 -7.57 65.92
C THR A 156 13.57 -6.29 65.88
N VAL A 157 14.38 -6.08 64.85
CA VAL A 157 15.27 -4.93 64.73
C VAL A 157 14.98 -4.17 63.45
N THR A 158 14.54 -2.92 63.57
CA THR A 158 14.48 -2.03 62.41
C THR A 158 15.82 -1.35 62.22
N VAL A 159 16.26 -1.28 60.96
CA VAL A 159 17.61 -0.82 60.64
C VAL A 159 17.59 0.19 59.50
N ARG A 160 18.45 1.20 59.60
CA ARG A 160 18.56 2.27 58.60
C ARG A 160 20.02 2.51 58.24
N GLY A 161 20.34 2.64 56.96
CA GLY A 161 21.67 3.05 56.51
C GLY A 161 21.93 4.51 56.85
N VAL A 162 21.36 5.43 56.07
CA VAL A 162 21.49 6.88 56.28
C VAL A 162 20.13 7.53 56.45
N THR A 163 20.01 8.44 57.41
CA THR A 163 18.81 9.27 57.59
C THR A 163 19.16 10.75 57.68
N ALA A 164 18.45 11.61 56.94
CA ALA A 164 18.58 13.06 57.05
C ALA A 164 17.21 13.75 57.06
N TRP A 165 16.90 14.50 58.13
CA TRP A 165 15.69 15.32 58.22
C TRP A 165 15.91 16.62 59.03
N GLY A 166 14.89 17.48 59.14
CA GLY A 166 14.99 18.76 59.83
C GLY A 166 15.89 19.77 59.13
N GLY A 167 15.87 19.81 57.81
CA GLY A 167 16.74 20.67 56.99
C GLY A 167 18.18 20.15 56.82
N SER A 168 18.46 18.92 57.25
CA SER A 168 19.81 18.35 57.22
C SER A 168 20.20 17.85 55.82
N SER A 169 21.49 17.81 55.52
CA SER A 169 21.98 17.28 54.24
C SER A 169 23.16 16.33 54.31
N VAL A 170 23.22 15.41 53.35
CA VAL A 170 24.38 14.55 53.09
C VAL A 170 24.86 14.78 51.66
N THR A 171 26.16 14.90 51.47
CA THR A 171 26.82 14.92 50.16
C THR A 171 27.90 13.87 50.13
N ALA A 172 27.85 12.97 49.16
CA ALA A 172 28.89 11.97 48.92
C ALA A 172 29.14 11.78 47.41
N ASN A 173 30.31 11.26 47.02
CA ASN A 173 30.51 10.71 45.69
C ASN A 173 29.79 9.36 45.59
N ASP A 174 30.27 8.32 46.29
CA ASP A 174 29.64 7.00 46.28
C ASP A 174 28.99 6.67 47.63
N LEU A 175 27.78 6.11 47.61
CA LEU A 175 27.05 5.65 48.80
C LEU A 175 26.56 4.21 48.64
N THR A 176 27.17 3.28 49.37
CA THR A 176 26.69 1.91 49.51
C THR A 176 25.89 1.75 50.81
N ALA A 177 24.71 1.14 50.74
CA ALA A 177 23.87 0.86 51.90
C ALA A 177 23.29 -0.56 51.86
N ASN A 178 23.82 -1.45 52.70
CA ASN A 178 23.38 -2.84 52.85
C ASN A 178 22.63 -3.02 54.17
N VAL A 179 21.32 -3.22 54.09
CA VAL A 179 20.43 -3.20 55.25
C VAL A 179 19.67 -4.53 55.34
N VAL A 180 19.82 -5.23 56.47
CA VAL A 180 19.16 -6.50 56.75
C VAL A 180 18.23 -6.34 57.96
N TYR A 181 16.93 -6.19 57.68
CA TYR A 181 15.88 -6.18 58.68
C TYR A 181 15.75 -7.54 59.38
N SER A 182 15.41 -7.55 60.67
CA SER A 182 15.11 -8.77 61.42
C SER A 182 13.72 -8.64 62.04
N GLY A 183 12.81 -9.53 61.70
CA GLY A 183 11.48 -9.63 62.31
C GLY A 183 11.27 -11.01 62.95
N GLU A 184 12.17 -11.41 63.85
CA GLU A 184 12.23 -12.78 64.38
C GLU A 184 11.58 -12.94 65.76
N SER A 185 11.28 -11.83 66.45
CA SER A 185 10.69 -11.90 67.79
C SER A 185 9.23 -12.34 67.74
N ASN A 186 8.89 -13.33 68.57
CA ASN A 186 7.52 -13.78 68.81
C ASN A 186 6.94 -13.20 70.10
N ALA A 187 7.61 -12.25 70.75
CA ALA A 187 7.14 -11.67 72.00
C ALA A 187 5.86 -10.85 71.79
N PHE A 188 4.88 -11.02 72.67
CA PHE A 188 3.57 -10.36 72.56
C PHE A 188 3.65 -8.83 72.47
N GLY A 189 4.64 -8.20 73.13
CA GLY A 189 4.84 -6.75 73.14
C GLY A 189 5.49 -6.17 71.88
N ASP A 190 6.07 -7.01 71.02
CA ASP A 190 6.84 -6.58 69.86
C ASP A 190 5.97 -6.42 68.60
N ARG A 191 4.68 -6.13 68.77
CA ARG A 191 3.68 -5.95 67.71
C ARG A 191 3.78 -4.57 67.07
N GLY A 192 3.39 -4.49 65.80
CA GLY A 192 3.18 -3.21 65.10
C GLY A 192 4.09 -3.01 63.89
N GLN A 193 3.81 -1.96 63.12
CA GLN A 193 4.51 -1.62 61.88
C GLN A 193 6.01 -1.47 62.11
N ALA A 194 6.80 -2.17 61.31
CA ALA A 194 8.26 -2.12 61.35
C ALA A 194 8.76 -1.63 59.99
N GLU A 195 9.72 -0.71 59.98
CA GLU A 195 10.19 -0.13 58.72
C GLU A 195 11.71 0.04 58.68
N SER A 196 12.35 -0.47 57.63
CA SER A 196 13.81 -0.45 57.45
C SER A 196 14.19 0.09 56.08
N TYR A 197 15.28 0.88 56.03
CA TYR A 197 15.64 1.68 54.87
C TYR A 197 17.13 1.68 54.56
N GLY A 198 17.51 1.58 53.29
CA GLY A 198 18.86 1.93 52.86
C GLY A 198 19.13 3.41 53.14
N ILE A 199 18.29 4.26 52.56
CA ILE A 199 18.36 5.72 52.67
C ILE A 199 16.99 6.27 53.08
N GLN A 200 16.96 7.20 54.02
CA GLN A 200 15.78 7.98 54.38
C GLN A 200 16.05 9.48 54.29
N VAL A 201 15.23 10.21 53.54
CA VAL A 201 15.20 11.67 53.53
C VAL A 201 13.86 12.15 54.06
N GLY A 202 13.89 13.07 55.03
CA GLY A 202 12.71 13.48 55.77
C GLY A 202 12.22 12.43 56.76
N THR A 203 11.09 12.70 57.42
CA THR A 203 10.45 11.79 58.36
C THR A 203 8.92 11.83 58.20
N GLY A 204 8.29 10.67 58.30
CA GLY A 204 6.84 10.53 58.29
C GLY A 204 6.21 10.66 59.67
N ILE A 205 7.02 10.82 60.73
CA ILE A 205 6.54 10.85 62.12
C ILE A 205 6.18 12.27 62.52
N THR A 206 4.92 12.47 62.88
CA THR A 206 4.39 13.75 63.36
C THR A 206 5.18 14.26 64.56
N GLY A 207 5.75 15.47 64.45
CA GLY A 207 6.50 16.11 65.54
C GLY A 207 8.00 15.88 65.54
N GLU A 208 8.54 14.92 64.77
CA GLU A 208 10.00 14.73 64.67
C GLU A 208 10.70 15.83 63.86
N ASP A 209 9.99 16.41 62.89
CA ASP A 209 10.45 17.55 62.11
C ASP A 209 9.39 18.66 62.13
N ARG A 210 9.83 19.87 62.48
CA ARG A 210 9.01 21.09 62.57
C ARG A 210 9.62 22.26 61.80
N ARG A 211 10.60 22.01 60.92
CA ARG A 211 11.32 23.05 60.15
C ARG A 211 10.70 23.27 58.77
N ALA A 212 9.43 23.70 58.75
CA ALA A 212 8.74 24.10 57.52
C ALA A 212 9.53 25.16 56.74
N GLY A 213 9.49 25.10 55.40
CA GLY A 213 10.22 26.01 54.50
C GLY A 213 11.70 25.68 54.29
N THR A 214 12.23 24.67 54.97
CA THR A 214 13.58 24.13 54.71
C THR A 214 13.52 22.85 53.88
N THR A 215 14.66 22.39 53.36
CA THR A 215 14.77 21.14 52.60
C THR A 215 15.84 20.25 53.20
N SER A 216 15.46 19.03 53.55
CA SER A 216 16.39 17.94 53.85
C SER A 216 16.81 17.28 52.54
N LYS A 217 18.11 17.04 52.37
CA LYS A 217 18.64 16.61 51.07
C LYS A 217 19.78 15.60 51.18
N ILE A 218 19.70 14.51 50.43
CA ILE A 218 20.84 13.61 50.21
C ILE A 218 21.22 13.70 48.73
N THR A 219 22.46 14.11 48.46
CA THR A 219 23.02 14.20 47.11
C THR A 219 24.21 13.24 46.99
N VAL A 220 24.18 12.40 45.96
CA VAL A 220 25.25 11.45 45.64
C VAL A 220 25.62 11.48 44.16
N ASN A 221 26.82 11.01 43.82
CA ASN A 221 27.13 10.63 42.45
C ASN A 221 26.56 9.24 42.16
N ASN A 222 27.06 8.18 42.80
CA ASN A 222 26.51 6.84 42.66
C ASN A 222 25.93 6.32 43.98
N ALA A 223 24.93 5.46 43.89
CA ALA A 223 24.40 4.72 45.02
C ALA A 223 24.23 3.24 44.69
N ASP A 224 24.61 2.37 45.62
CA ASP A 224 24.38 0.93 45.56
C ASP A 224 23.70 0.46 46.84
N ILE A 225 22.44 0.07 46.74
CA ILE A 225 21.59 -0.14 47.89
C ILE A 225 21.03 -1.56 47.84
N THR A 226 21.30 -2.35 48.87
CA THR A 226 20.64 -3.64 49.07
C THR A 226 19.81 -3.60 50.33
N VAL A 227 18.51 -3.88 50.22
CA VAL A 227 17.61 -3.95 51.38
C VAL A 227 16.90 -5.30 51.37
N THR A 228 17.05 -6.01 52.46
CA THR A 228 16.49 -7.35 52.63
C THR A 228 16.16 -7.61 54.10
N ASN A 229 15.70 -8.80 54.41
CA ASN A 229 15.40 -9.30 55.75
C ASN A 229 16.15 -10.60 56.05
N SER A 230 16.20 -11.01 57.33
CA SER A 230 16.79 -12.28 57.72
C SER A 230 15.93 -13.47 57.29
N ALA A 231 16.57 -14.63 57.10
CA ALA A 231 15.89 -15.88 56.73
C ALA A 231 14.78 -16.27 57.74
N ALA A 232 14.96 -15.98 59.02
CA ALA A 232 14.01 -16.30 60.08
C ALA A 232 12.93 -15.23 60.30
N THR A 233 12.93 -14.14 59.51
CA THR A 233 11.91 -13.09 59.61
C THR A 233 10.52 -13.65 59.31
N GLY A 234 9.61 -13.54 60.29
CA GLY A 234 8.23 -14.00 60.21
C GLY A 234 7.21 -12.87 60.06
N ASN A 235 6.01 -13.20 59.58
CA ASN A 235 4.90 -12.23 59.41
C ASN A 235 3.93 -12.27 60.60
N GLY A 236 4.44 -12.22 61.84
CA GLY A 236 3.60 -12.18 63.04
C GLY A 236 3.06 -13.53 63.55
N PHE A 237 2.56 -13.49 64.79
CA PHE A 237 2.23 -14.62 65.66
C PHE A 237 0.75 -15.03 65.56
N PHE A 238 0.47 -16.34 65.52
CA PHE A 238 -0.89 -16.93 65.42
C PHE A 238 -1.72 -16.50 64.20
N GLY A 239 -1.12 -16.37 63.02
CA GLY A 239 -1.85 -16.19 61.77
C GLY A 239 -2.40 -14.78 61.50
N PHE A 240 -2.06 -13.78 62.32
CA PHE A 240 -2.35 -12.38 62.05
C PHE A 240 -1.09 -11.69 61.50
N ALA A 241 -1.10 -11.42 60.19
CA ALA A 241 0.00 -10.75 59.49
C ALA A 241 0.16 -9.29 59.93
N THR A 242 1.34 -8.92 60.44
CA THR A 242 1.72 -7.50 60.63
C THR A 242 2.78 -7.14 59.60
N PRO A 243 2.45 -6.33 58.58
CA PRO A 243 3.38 -6.04 57.49
C PRO A 243 4.57 -5.21 58.01
N TYR A 244 5.75 -5.49 57.46
CA TYR A 244 6.92 -4.65 57.58
C TYR A 244 7.25 -4.03 56.22
N LEU A 245 7.73 -2.78 56.24
CA LEU A 245 8.12 -2.02 55.07
C LEU A 245 9.63 -2.06 54.91
N LEU A 246 10.09 -2.59 53.78
CA LEU A 246 11.49 -2.48 53.36
C LEU A 246 11.58 -1.50 52.19
N SER A 247 12.49 -0.54 52.25
CA SER A 247 12.73 0.29 51.06
C SER A 247 14.19 0.65 50.84
N GLY A 248 14.63 0.62 49.58
CA GLY A 248 15.95 1.10 49.19
C GLY A 248 16.10 2.58 49.55
N ILE A 249 15.26 3.43 48.95
CA ILE A 249 15.21 4.86 49.21
C ILE A 249 13.81 5.25 49.66
N ARG A 250 13.70 5.88 50.84
CA ARG A 250 12.46 6.49 51.33
C ARG A 250 12.61 8.00 51.44
N VAL A 251 11.78 8.73 50.71
CA VAL A 251 11.65 10.19 50.79
C VAL A 251 10.25 10.52 51.28
N ILE A 252 10.13 11.07 52.49
CA ILE A 252 8.83 11.18 53.15
C ILE A 252 8.68 12.47 53.98
N ARG A 253 7.45 12.99 54.04
CA ARG A 253 7.03 14.03 54.98
C ARG A 253 5.85 13.57 55.83
N ALA A 254 5.81 14.05 57.07
CA ALA A 254 4.71 13.86 58.01
C ALA A 254 3.40 14.46 57.47
N ASP A 255 2.28 13.87 57.88
CA ASP A 255 0.94 14.22 57.39
C ASP A 255 0.50 15.64 57.78
N ASP A 256 1.09 16.23 58.82
CA ASP A 256 0.80 17.59 59.31
C ASP A 256 1.45 18.70 58.47
N ASN A 257 2.28 18.34 57.49
CA ASN A 257 3.03 19.26 56.64
C ASN A 257 3.91 20.29 57.39
N ALA A 258 4.23 20.03 58.66
CA ALA A 258 5.00 20.96 59.48
C ALA A 258 6.52 20.77 59.34
N GLY A 259 6.97 19.68 58.71
CA GLY A 259 8.38 19.34 58.52
C GLY A 259 9.02 19.96 57.26
N SER A 260 10.32 19.75 57.11
CA SER A 260 11.07 20.12 55.91
C SER A 260 10.63 19.30 54.67
N ASN A 261 10.82 19.86 53.48
CA ASN A 261 10.71 19.09 52.24
C ASN A 261 11.88 18.08 52.16
N ALA A 262 11.71 17.01 51.41
CA ALA A 262 12.69 15.95 51.30
C ALA A 262 13.08 15.70 49.84
N ILE A 263 14.38 15.72 49.56
CA ILE A 263 14.93 15.47 48.23
C ILE A 263 16.05 14.43 48.31
N TYR A 264 15.93 13.38 47.51
CA TYR A 264 17.08 12.54 47.14
C TYR A 264 17.53 12.93 45.73
N GLU A 265 18.84 13.04 45.51
CA GLU A 265 19.43 13.32 44.20
C GLU A 265 20.65 12.44 43.94
N SER A 266 20.62 11.75 42.81
CA SER A 266 21.77 11.06 42.23
C SER A 266 22.17 11.72 40.92
N THR A 267 23.47 12.00 40.74
CA THR A 267 24.02 12.57 39.50
C THR A 267 24.64 11.52 38.57
N GLY A 268 24.87 10.31 39.08
CA GLY A 268 25.37 9.13 38.38
C GLY A 268 24.41 7.95 38.53
N LYS A 269 24.92 6.72 38.68
CA LYS A 269 24.09 5.50 38.68
C LYS A 269 23.55 5.18 40.08
N THR A 270 22.24 4.93 40.18
CA THR A 270 21.58 4.38 41.37
C THR A 270 21.16 2.94 41.13
N THR A 271 21.79 1.99 41.82
CA THR A 271 21.41 0.57 41.83
C THR A 271 20.70 0.22 43.12
N ILE A 272 19.53 -0.43 43.02
CA ILE A 272 18.74 -0.89 44.17
C ILE A 272 18.33 -2.34 43.99
N ASN A 273 18.68 -3.18 44.96
CA ASN A 273 18.22 -4.55 45.08
C ASN A 273 17.37 -4.68 46.34
N ALA A 274 16.05 -4.84 46.17
CA ALA A 274 15.11 -4.96 47.30
C ALA A 274 14.35 -6.29 47.21
N PHE A 275 14.43 -7.12 48.26
CA PHE A 275 13.84 -8.47 48.22
C PHE A 275 13.60 -9.07 49.60
N ASP A 276 12.73 -10.08 49.65
CA ASP A 276 12.40 -10.91 50.80
C ASP A 276 13.26 -12.19 50.79
N SER A 277 14.18 -12.31 51.74
CA SER A 277 15.01 -13.50 51.96
C SER A 277 14.47 -14.45 53.03
N SER A 278 13.30 -14.18 53.61
CA SER A 278 12.73 -15.08 54.61
C SER A 278 12.51 -16.48 54.01
N THR A 279 12.45 -17.52 54.83
CA THR A 279 12.11 -18.85 54.31
C THR A 279 10.63 -18.96 53.92
N ASN A 280 9.77 -18.13 54.51
CA ASN A 280 8.31 -18.28 54.47
C ASN A 280 7.58 -17.31 53.55
N GLY A 281 8.27 -16.45 52.78
CA GLY A 281 7.57 -15.44 51.97
C GLY A 281 6.90 -14.38 52.83
N SER A 282 7.52 -13.96 53.94
CA SER A 282 6.90 -13.05 54.90
C SER A 282 6.87 -11.59 54.43
N GLY A 283 7.63 -11.24 53.40
CA GLY A 283 7.66 -9.90 52.84
C GLY A 283 6.43 -9.64 51.98
N ASP A 284 5.77 -8.51 52.16
CA ASP A 284 4.61 -8.14 51.35
C ASP A 284 4.65 -6.67 50.87
N TYR A 285 5.52 -5.87 51.48
CA TYR A 285 5.64 -4.44 51.26
C TYR A 285 7.12 -4.04 51.12
N ILE A 286 7.69 -4.37 49.95
CA ILE A 286 9.08 -4.10 49.60
C ILE A 286 9.12 -3.10 48.45
N VAL A 287 9.88 -2.02 48.59
CA VAL A 287 9.87 -0.93 47.61
C VAL A 287 11.27 -0.50 47.23
N GLY A 288 11.60 -0.45 45.94
CA GLY A 288 12.88 0.12 45.50
C GLY A 288 13.02 1.59 45.94
N VAL A 289 12.15 2.44 45.41
CA VAL A 289 12.04 3.86 45.78
C VAL A 289 10.61 4.18 46.24
N TYR A 290 10.47 4.68 47.47
CA TYR A 290 9.23 5.20 48.00
C TYR A 290 9.34 6.72 48.24
N VAL A 291 8.60 7.51 47.47
CA VAL A 291 8.50 8.97 47.66
C VAL A 291 7.07 9.38 48.00
N SER A 292 6.86 10.22 49.01
CA SER A 292 5.53 10.77 49.33
C SER A 292 5.61 12.12 50.05
N GLY A 293 4.57 12.93 49.93
CA GLY A 293 4.47 14.26 50.56
C GLY A 293 4.72 15.39 49.55
N GLU A 294 3.88 16.42 49.60
CA GLU A 294 3.91 17.52 48.63
C GLU A 294 5.29 18.17 48.55
N ASN A 295 5.77 18.44 47.32
CA ASN A 295 7.10 18.98 47.00
C ASN A 295 8.29 18.04 47.28
N ASN A 296 8.06 16.81 47.72
CA ASN A 296 9.13 15.84 47.84
C ASN A 296 9.51 15.26 46.48
N LYS A 297 10.82 15.07 46.28
CA LYS A 297 11.37 14.65 44.99
C LYS A 297 12.44 13.58 45.12
N VAL A 298 12.48 12.70 44.13
CA VAL A 298 13.63 11.84 43.86
C VAL A 298 14.14 12.21 42.47
N LEU A 299 15.40 12.61 42.38
CA LEU A 299 16.08 12.93 41.14
C LEU A 299 17.08 11.81 40.84
N LEU A 300 16.86 11.10 39.75
CA LEU A 300 17.71 10.01 39.28
C LEU A 300 18.36 10.42 37.95
N ASN A 301 19.61 10.00 37.75
CA ASN A 301 20.22 9.98 36.43
C ASN A 301 20.04 8.57 35.84
N ASP A 302 21.10 7.77 35.79
CA ASP A 302 20.98 6.35 35.44
C ASP A 302 20.51 5.55 36.66
N SER A 303 19.66 4.55 36.45
CA SER A 303 19.18 3.72 37.55
C SER A 303 18.88 2.29 37.13
N GLU A 304 19.14 1.36 38.04
CA GLU A 304 18.81 -0.05 37.90
C GLU A 304 18.17 -0.53 39.20
N ILE A 305 16.86 -0.73 39.18
CA ILE A 305 16.07 -1.05 40.35
C ILE A 305 15.43 -2.42 40.14
N THR A 306 15.90 -3.39 40.91
CA THR A 306 15.41 -4.76 40.88
C THR A 306 14.61 -5.07 42.14
N LEU A 307 13.36 -5.46 41.94
CA LEU A 307 12.50 -6.01 42.96
C LEU A 307 12.52 -7.54 42.86
N GLY A 308 13.13 -8.19 43.85
CA GLY A 308 13.14 -9.65 43.96
C GLY A 308 11.82 -10.18 44.53
N ARG A 309 11.86 -11.40 45.11
CA ARG A 309 10.70 -11.96 45.83
C ARG A 309 10.19 -10.94 46.84
N SER A 310 8.90 -10.66 46.85
CA SER A 310 8.33 -9.66 47.73
C SER A 310 6.87 -10.00 48.02
N GLY A 311 5.92 -9.14 47.64
CA GLY A 311 4.50 -9.43 47.70
C GLY A 311 3.63 -8.35 47.09
N GLN A 312 2.32 -8.45 47.23
CA GLN A 312 1.34 -7.71 46.40
C GLN A 312 1.34 -6.19 46.62
N HIS A 313 1.89 -5.71 47.74
CA HIS A 313 1.97 -4.28 48.06
C HIS A 313 3.34 -3.68 47.77
N SER A 314 4.17 -4.40 47.03
CA SER A 314 5.53 -4.03 46.63
C SER A 314 5.55 -3.27 45.30
N SER A 315 6.62 -2.54 45.02
CA SER A 315 6.83 -1.86 43.73
C SER A 315 8.31 -1.50 43.55
N ALA A 316 8.82 -1.46 42.31
CA ALA A 316 10.13 -0.85 42.08
C ALA A 316 10.07 0.65 42.40
N LEU A 317 9.02 1.33 41.93
CA LEU A 317 8.73 2.72 42.23
C LEU A 317 7.33 2.86 42.85
N LYS A 318 7.26 3.47 44.03
CA LYS A 318 6.02 3.86 44.70
C LYS A 318 6.00 5.37 44.92
N ILE A 319 5.04 6.05 44.30
CA ILE A 319 4.97 7.51 44.25
C ILE A 319 3.66 7.97 44.88
N GLY A 320 3.76 8.62 46.04
CA GLY A 320 2.65 9.13 46.84
C GLY A 320 2.06 8.10 47.82
N LYS A 321 0.98 8.51 48.51
CA LYS A 321 0.28 7.72 49.54
C LYS A 321 -1.18 8.16 49.70
N THR A 322 -2.03 7.27 50.21
CA THR A 322 -3.49 7.48 50.36
C THR A 322 -3.85 7.99 51.77
N ARG A 323 -3.69 9.30 52.07
CA ARG A 323 -4.13 9.95 53.32
C ARG A 323 -4.70 11.36 53.07
N ALA A 324 -5.53 11.88 53.99
CA ALA A 324 -6.23 13.17 53.82
C ALA A 324 -5.28 14.40 53.82
N VAL A 325 -5.64 15.37 52.96
CA VAL A 325 -5.09 16.73 52.68
C VAL A 325 -3.65 17.03 53.15
N GLY A 326 -2.74 17.20 52.17
CA GLY A 326 -1.37 17.69 52.38
C GLY A 326 -0.28 16.62 52.28
N ALA A 327 -0.63 15.35 52.41
CA ALA A 327 0.31 14.24 52.48
C ALA A 327 0.49 13.45 51.15
N GLY A 328 -0.23 13.82 50.08
CA GLY A 328 -0.68 12.87 49.06
C GLY A 328 -0.07 12.90 47.65
N GLY A 329 0.96 13.68 47.35
CA GLY A 329 1.59 13.70 46.01
C GLY A 329 3.09 13.84 46.09
N ALA A 330 3.84 13.24 45.15
CA ALA A 330 5.28 13.40 45.04
C ALA A 330 5.76 13.18 43.60
N SER A 331 7.03 13.48 43.31
CA SER A 331 7.57 13.31 41.96
C SER A 331 8.88 12.52 41.96
N ILE A 332 9.04 11.66 40.95
CA ILE A 332 10.32 11.10 40.55
C ILE A 332 10.67 11.70 39.20
N GLU A 333 11.87 12.26 39.06
CA GLU A 333 12.43 12.71 37.78
C GLU A 333 13.62 11.80 37.45
N SER A 334 13.59 11.11 36.30
CA SER A 334 14.71 10.28 35.82
C SER A 334 15.24 10.82 34.50
N LYS A 335 16.50 11.27 34.50
CA LYS A 335 17.13 11.94 33.36
C LYS A 335 18.03 11.04 32.51
N GLY A 336 18.39 9.85 32.99
CA GLY A 336 19.27 8.92 32.29
C GLY A 336 18.55 7.65 31.87
N HIS A 337 19.29 6.55 31.80
CA HIS A 337 18.77 5.22 31.50
C HIS A 337 18.16 4.59 32.76
N MET A 338 16.85 4.40 32.79
CA MET A 338 16.12 3.79 33.91
C MET A 338 15.71 2.35 33.58
N ILE A 339 16.30 1.38 34.29
CA ILE A 339 15.92 -0.03 34.21
C ILE A 339 15.15 -0.42 35.47
N LEU A 340 13.92 -0.87 35.30
CA LEU A 340 13.07 -1.40 36.36
C LEU A 340 12.77 -2.87 36.06
N ASP A 341 13.20 -3.75 36.96
CA ASP A 341 12.94 -5.20 36.87
C ASP A 341 12.14 -5.64 38.09
N SER A 342 10.94 -6.17 37.85
CA SER A 342 10.14 -6.81 38.89
C SER A 342 9.62 -8.18 38.48
N THR A 343 10.33 -8.88 37.59
CA THR A 343 9.93 -10.20 37.08
C THR A 343 9.79 -11.28 38.16
N ALA A 344 10.45 -11.09 39.30
CA ALA A 344 10.39 -12.01 40.43
C ALA A 344 9.10 -11.90 41.28
N GLU A 345 8.24 -10.89 41.03
CA GLU A 345 6.96 -10.72 41.72
C GLU A 345 5.85 -10.31 40.73
N SER A 346 4.91 -11.22 40.49
CA SER A 346 3.83 -11.01 39.52
C SER A 346 2.57 -10.37 40.10
N ARG A 347 2.42 -10.32 41.42
CA ARG A 347 1.23 -9.76 42.08
C ARG A 347 1.31 -8.25 42.31
N ALA A 348 2.48 -7.65 42.10
CA ALA A 348 2.75 -6.26 42.43
C ALA A 348 3.08 -5.45 41.16
N PRO A 349 2.58 -4.20 41.06
CA PRO A 349 2.93 -3.33 39.94
C PRO A 349 4.40 -2.88 40.02
N THR A 350 5.08 -2.77 38.88
CA THR A 350 6.46 -2.26 38.85
C THR A 350 6.52 -0.78 39.23
N VAL A 351 5.64 0.04 38.65
CA VAL A 351 5.47 1.46 38.96
C VAL A 351 4.05 1.70 39.47
N ARG A 352 3.93 2.28 40.67
CA ARG A 352 2.66 2.55 41.32
C ARG A 352 2.54 4.00 41.77
N LEU A 353 1.51 4.69 41.28
CA LEU A 353 1.19 6.06 41.67
C LEU A 353 -0.02 6.05 42.63
N LEU A 354 0.05 6.86 43.67
CA LEU A 354 -0.92 6.94 44.75
C LEU A 354 -1.15 8.40 45.14
N GLY A 355 -2.39 8.75 45.48
CA GLY A 355 -2.75 10.10 45.92
C GLY A 355 -2.64 11.17 44.81
N ASN A 356 -2.94 12.41 45.17
CA ASN A 356 -3.11 13.51 44.21
C ASN A 356 -1.78 14.00 43.66
N ASN A 357 -1.71 14.26 42.35
CA ASN A 357 -0.57 14.88 41.67
C ASN A 357 0.75 14.09 41.81
N SER A 358 0.69 12.78 42.03
CA SER A 358 1.88 11.91 41.97
C SER A 358 2.36 11.79 40.53
N SER A 359 3.68 11.89 40.31
CA SER A 359 4.24 11.92 38.96
C SER A 359 5.54 11.16 38.80
N LEU A 360 5.68 10.47 37.66
CA LEU A 360 6.94 9.97 37.13
C LEU A 360 7.27 10.74 35.85
N LYS A 361 8.37 11.49 35.88
CA LYS A 361 8.85 12.26 34.74
C LYS A 361 10.18 11.70 34.25
N ALA A 362 10.15 10.97 33.14
CA ALA A 362 11.31 10.40 32.47
C ALA A 362 11.25 10.64 30.95
N ASP A 363 10.83 11.83 30.56
CA ASP A 363 10.65 12.31 29.19
C ASP A 363 11.71 13.36 28.77
N PHE A 364 12.81 13.47 29.51
CA PHE A 364 13.88 14.41 29.16
C PHE A 364 14.64 13.92 27.91
N ASP A 365 15.33 14.82 27.20
CA ASP A 365 16.09 14.49 25.98
C ASP A 365 17.12 13.35 26.16
N THR A 366 17.62 13.16 27.39
CA THR A 366 18.58 12.12 27.75
C THR A 366 17.94 10.89 28.40
N SER A 367 16.63 10.91 28.63
CA SER A 367 15.92 9.82 29.28
C SER A 367 15.69 8.65 28.31
N SER A 368 15.79 7.45 28.86
CA SER A 368 15.18 6.25 28.27
C SER A 368 14.84 5.27 29.40
N SER A 369 13.91 4.36 29.15
CA SER A 369 13.54 3.38 30.16
C SER A 369 13.34 1.98 29.62
N LYS A 370 13.65 0.99 30.46
CA LYS A 370 13.27 -0.41 30.25
C LYS A 370 12.54 -0.89 31.48
N ILE A 371 11.28 -1.29 31.31
CA ILE A 371 10.40 -1.76 32.39
C ILE A 371 10.00 -3.20 32.07
N ILE A 372 10.51 -4.14 32.86
CA ILE A 372 10.23 -5.57 32.71
C ILE A 372 9.46 -6.01 33.96
N SER A 373 8.15 -6.20 33.83
CA SER A 373 7.28 -6.51 34.96
C SER A 373 6.97 -8.00 35.07
N GLY A 374 6.80 -8.50 36.29
CA GLY A 374 6.21 -9.83 36.52
C GLY A 374 4.69 -9.86 36.33
N GLY A 375 4.05 -8.70 36.39
CA GLY A 375 2.59 -8.49 36.31
C GLY A 375 2.28 -7.17 35.61
N THR A 376 1.50 -6.29 36.23
CA THR A 376 1.24 -4.93 35.71
C THR A 376 2.51 -4.08 35.74
N ALA A 377 2.83 -3.39 34.65
CA ALA A 377 4.00 -2.52 34.59
C ALA A 377 3.70 -1.16 35.23
N LEU A 378 2.61 -0.51 34.80
CA LEU A 378 2.22 0.84 35.24
C LEU A 378 0.84 0.81 35.87
N GLN A 379 0.71 1.30 37.11
CA GLN A 379 -0.57 1.36 37.81
C GLN A 379 -0.83 2.74 38.41
N PHE A 380 -1.91 3.38 37.96
CA PHE A 380 -2.54 4.52 38.61
C PHE A 380 -3.51 4.00 39.66
N ASP A 381 -3.26 4.33 40.92
CA ASP A 381 -3.90 3.69 42.05
C ASP A 381 -4.41 4.70 43.09
N ASN A 382 -5.43 4.26 43.82
CA ASN A 382 -6.13 5.01 44.84
C ASN A 382 -6.22 4.24 46.17
N GLN A 383 -5.68 3.02 46.20
CA GLN A 383 -5.65 2.16 47.37
C GLN A 383 -4.22 1.79 47.72
N ASP A 384 -3.84 1.98 48.97
CA ASP A 384 -2.57 1.51 49.53
C ASP A 384 -2.83 0.62 50.74
N TYR A 385 -2.48 -0.66 50.63
CA TYR A 385 -2.73 -1.65 51.68
C TYR A 385 -4.23 -1.68 52.08
N LEU A 386 -4.58 -1.22 53.28
CA LEU A 386 -5.94 -1.14 53.81
C LEU A 386 -6.60 0.25 53.67
N GLN A 387 -5.93 1.23 53.05
CA GLN A 387 -6.43 2.60 52.93
C GLN A 387 -6.75 2.95 51.48
N ALA A 388 -7.98 3.39 51.22
CA ALA A 388 -8.41 3.88 49.91
C ALA A 388 -8.84 5.36 50.01
N ALA A 389 -8.39 6.17 49.05
CA ALA A 389 -8.78 7.56 48.90
C ALA A 389 -8.81 7.93 47.42
N ALA A 390 -9.86 8.63 46.96
CA ALA A 390 -9.91 9.14 45.60
C ALA A 390 -8.67 9.98 45.29
N ALA A 391 -8.16 9.88 44.06
CA ALA A 391 -7.01 10.66 43.62
C ALA A 391 -7.24 11.34 42.28
N THR A 392 -6.50 12.42 42.04
CA THR A 392 -6.55 13.18 40.80
C THR A 392 -5.17 13.64 40.34
N GLY A 393 -4.97 13.79 39.03
CA GLY A 393 -3.79 14.42 38.46
C GLY A 393 -2.53 13.55 38.48
N GLN A 394 -2.67 12.23 38.57
CA GLN A 394 -1.51 11.33 38.48
C GLN A 394 -0.96 11.30 37.05
N SER A 395 0.37 11.36 36.89
CA SER A 395 0.98 11.46 35.56
C SER A 395 2.25 10.62 35.39
N ILE A 396 2.40 10.02 34.23
CA ILE A 396 3.60 9.29 33.82
C ILE A 396 4.02 9.80 32.43
N ALA A 397 5.25 10.28 32.30
CA ALA A 397 5.83 10.65 31.01
C ALA A 397 7.15 9.89 30.82
N LEU A 398 7.27 9.15 29.72
CA LEU A 398 8.41 8.30 29.40
C LEU A 398 8.89 8.60 27.97
N ARG A 399 10.21 8.70 27.77
CA ARG A 399 10.85 8.81 26.46
C ARG A 399 11.59 7.53 26.13
N ASN A 400 11.61 7.11 24.86
CA ASN A 400 12.39 5.97 24.35
C ASN A 400 12.27 4.75 25.28
N THR A 401 11.03 4.32 25.52
CA THR A 401 10.74 3.32 26.55
C THR A 401 10.45 1.94 25.97
N ASP A 402 11.03 0.91 26.54
CA ASP A 402 10.69 -0.50 26.31
C ASP A 402 9.90 -1.03 27.52
N ILE A 403 8.62 -1.37 27.33
CA ILE A 403 7.75 -1.87 28.40
C ILE A 403 7.16 -3.21 28.01
N SER A 404 7.41 -4.22 28.84
CA SER A 404 6.86 -5.57 28.67
C SER A 404 6.59 -6.24 30.02
N THR A 405 5.81 -7.31 29.97
CA THR A 405 5.52 -8.17 31.13
C THR A 405 5.86 -9.62 30.82
N THR A 406 6.33 -10.36 31.81
CA THR A 406 6.49 -11.82 31.73
C THR A 406 5.21 -12.57 32.06
N SER A 407 4.15 -11.86 32.48
CA SER A 407 2.83 -12.46 32.68
C SER A 407 2.15 -12.76 31.36
N GLU A 408 1.44 -13.89 31.28
CA GLU A 408 0.56 -14.17 30.14
C GLU A 408 -0.77 -13.41 30.22
N THR A 409 -1.20 -12.99 31.41
CA THR A 409 -2.60 -12.55 31.66
C THR A 409 -2.74 -11.15 32.25
N ALA A 410 -1.65 -10.56 32.75
CA ALA A 410 -1.73 -9.25 33.39
C ALA A 410 -1.96 -8.14 32.36
N SER A 411 -2.89 -7.23 32.66
CA SER A 411 -2.95 -5.96 31.94
C SER A 411 -1.70 -5.14 32.20
N LEU A 412 -1.09 -4.61 31.15
CA LEU A 412 0.21 -3.95 31.21
C LEU A 412 0.10 -2.58 31.91
N ILE A 413 -0.92 -1.80 31.56
CA ILE A 413 -1.22 -0.48 32.12
C ILE A 413 -2.62 -0.52 32.75
N VAL A 414 -2.75 -0.08 33.99
CA VAL A 414 -4.02 -0.10 34.73
C VAL A 414 -4.33 1.28 35.34
N ASN A 415 -5.50 1.82 35.04
CA ASN A 415 -6.10 2.96 35.74
C ASN A 415 -7.26 2.47 36.60
N ARG A 416 -7.07 2.47 37.92
CA ARG A 416 -8.06 1.94 38.87
C ARG A 416 -9.30 2.83 38.98
N LEU A 417 -10.36 2.25 39.55
CA LEU A 417 -11.60 2.96 39.88
C LEU A 417 -11.34 4.17 40.77
N GLY A 418 -12.08 5.26 40.54
CA GLY A 418 -12.00 6.49 41.33
C GLY A 418 -10.83 7.42 40.97
N MET A 419 -10.11 7.15 39.88
CA MET A 419 -9.06 8.02 39.35
C MET A 419 -9.60 9.12 38.45
N ARG A 420 -9.08 10.33 38.57
CA ARG A 420 -9.51 11.48 37.74
C ARG A 420 -8.30 12.18 37.14
N ASN A 421 -8.42 12.68 35.92
CA ASN A 421 -7.37 13.43 35.25
C ASN A 421 -6.01 12.69 35.25
N SER A 422 -6.01 11.36 35.03
CA SER A 422 -4.76 10.61 34.90
C SER A 422 -4.17 10.82 33.49
N THR A 423 -2.85 10.92 33.38
CA THR A 423 -2.18 11.10 32.08
C THR A 423 -0.99 10.16 31.93
N LEU A 424 -0.92 9.49 30.78
CA LEU A 424 0.22 8.70 30.35
C LEU A 424 0.75 9.27 29.03
N THR A 425 2.05 9.52 28.94
CA THR A 425 2.68 10.09 27.75
C THR A 425 3.92 9.31 27.36
N PHE A 426 3.95 8.90 26.10
CA PHE A 426 5.07 8.24 25.44
C PHE A 426 5.67 9.20 24.41
N SER A 427 6.99 9.34 24.43
CA SER A 427 7.76 10.16 23.49
C SER A 427 9.01 9.42 23.03
N GLY A 428 9.66 9.91 21.99
CA GLY A 428 10.83 9.30 21.39
C GLY A 428 10.53 8.08 20.50
N ASP A 429 11.24 8.04 19.37
CA ASP A 429 11.05 7.07 18.28
C ASP A 429 11.38 5.62 18.69
N ASP A 430 12.21 5.41 19.73
CA ASP A 430 12.58 4.07 20.20
C ASP A 430 11.59 3.48 21.22
N THR A 431 10.40 4.07 21.35
CA THR A 431 9.37 3.56 22.28
C THR A 431 8.71 2.29 21.73
N SER A 432 8.65 1.24 22.54
CA SER A 432 7.96 -0.02 22.28
C SER A 432 7.22 -0.49 23.53
N VAL A 433 5.89 -0.63 23.45
CA VAL A 433 5.03 -1.03 24.56
C VAL A 433 4.18 -2.23 24.17
N ARG A 434 4.45 -3.41 24.74
CA ARG A 434 3.79 -4.66 24.34
C ARG A 434 2.97 -5.30 25.46
N ALA A 435 1.67 -5.49 25.21
CA ALA A 435 0.79 -6.21 26.11
C ALA A 435 1.13 -7.72 26.20
N ALA A 436 0.64 -8.34 27.27
CA ALA A 436 0.60 -9.80 27.38
C ALA A 436 -0.46 -10.40 26.44
N ASP A 437 -0.26 -11.63 25.98
CA ASP A 437 -1.15 -12.26 24.99
C ASP A 437 -2.60 -12.45 25.49
N LYS A 438 -2.83 -12.55 26.81
CA LYS A 438 -4.17 -12.63 27.44
C LYS A 438 -4.46 -11.44 28.36
N GLY A 439 -3.62 -10.40 28.32
CA GLY A 439 -3.77 -9.18 29.10
C GLY A 439 -4.15 -7.97 28.24
N TRP A 440 -4.78 -6.96 28.83
CA TRP A 440 -5.05 -5.71 28.12
C TRP A 440 -3.77 -4.87 28.03
N LEU A 441 -3.58 -4.15 26.93
CA LEU A 441 -2.55 -3.10 26.85
C LEU A 441 -2.85 -2.01 27.88
N ILE A 442 -4.10 -1.53 27.90
CA ILE A 442 -4.62 -0.53 28.83
C ILE A 442 -5.94 -1.03 29.43
N SER A 443 -6.07 -0.97 30.76
CA SER A 443 -7.31 -1.27 31.48
C SER A 443 -7.77 -0.05 32.28
N ALA A 444 -8.91 0.52 31.92
CA ALA A 444 -9.58 1.61 32.62
C ALA A 444 -10.78 1.07 33.43
N GLU A 445 -10.62 0.97 34.75
CA GLU A 445 -11.56 0.27 35.64
C GLU A 445 -12.54 1.22 36.35
N GLY A 446 -13.84 0.91 36.35
CA GLY A 446 -14.88 1.68 37.04
C GLY A 446 -14.95 3.15 36.61
N THR A 447 -15.50 4.03 37.46
CA THR A 447 -15.49 5.49 37.18
C THR A 447 -14.07 6.03 37.28
N ASN A 448 -13.44 6.26 36.13
CA ASN A 448 -12.12 6.86 36.04
C ASN A 448 -11.97 7.77 34.81
N ASP A 449 -10.86 8.51 34.73
CA ASP A 449 -10.46 9.29 33.55
C ASP A 449 -8.96 9.12 33.27
N LEU A 450 -8.63 8.65 32.06
CA LEU A 450 -7.27 8.47 31.55
C LEU A 450 -7.12 9.07 30.15
N VAL A 451 -6.05 9.85 29.98
CA VAL A 451 -5.56 10.29 28.68
C VAL A 451 -4.22 9.62 28.38
N VAL A 452 -4.11 8.98 27.22
CA VAL A 452 -2.88 8.38 26.71
C VAL A 452 -2.40 9.14 25.49
N ASN A 453 -1.14 9.59 25.50
CA ASN A 453 -0.52 10.33 24.41
C ASN A 453 0.70 9.57 23.87
N GLY A 454 0.79 9.41 22.54
CA GLY A 454 2.00 9.03 21.82
C GLY A 454 2.46 10.20 20.96
N GLU A 455 3.63 10.76 21.25
CA GLU A 455 4.05 12.07 20.71
C GLU A 455 5.03 12.00 19.53
N ASP A 456 5.73 10.89 19.33
CA ASP A 456 6.79 10.68 18.33
C ASP A 456 6.63 9.31 17.64
N ALA A 457 7.59 8.84 16.84
CA ALA A 457 7.41 7.67 15.96
C ALA A 457 7.51 6.29 16.65
N GLY A 458 7.16 6.21 17.94
CA GLY A 458 7.16 4.96 18.72
C GLY A 458 5.94 4.07 18.46
N GLU A 459 5.88 2.93 19.14
CA GLU A 459 4.82 1.93 18.95
C GLU A 459 4.22 1.36 20.24
N MET A 460 2.96 0.93 20.14
CA MET A 460 2.30 0.12 21.16
C MET A 460 1.46 -1.01 20.53
N THR A 461 1.41 -2.16 21.19
CA THR A 461 0.76 -3.37 20.67
C THR A 461 -0.17 -4.00 21.70
N GLY A 462 -1.43 -4.22 21.32
CA GLY A 462 -2.48 -4.86 22.13
C GLY A 462 -3.78 -4.06 22.18
N LEU A 463 -4.79 -4.55 22.89
CA LEU A 463 -6.12 -3.93 22.95
C LEU A 463 -6.34 -3.14 24.25
N SER A 464 -7.21 -2.13 24.20
CA SER A 464 -7.68 -1.40 25.38
C SER A 464 -9.00 -1.94 25.92
N TYR A 465 -9.18 -1.82 27.23
CA TYR A 465 -10.44 -2.09 27.90
C TYR A 465 -10.86 -0.89 28.74
N LYS A 466 -12.15 -0.55 28.67
CA LYS A 466 -12.78 0.37 29.61
C LYS A 466 -14.07 -0.21 30.18
N THR A 467 -14.34 0.09 31.44
CA THR A 467 -15.60 -0.32 32.09
C THR A 467 -16.77 0.49 31.53
N SER A 468 -17.85 -0.19 31.12
CA SER A 468 -19.06 0.45 30.58
C SER A 468 -20.08 0.82 31.66
N ASN A 469 -20.08 0.14 32.81
CA ASN A 469 -20.94 0.48 33.94
C ASN A 469 -20.27 0.14 35.28
N PRO A 470 -19.93 1.14 36.12
CA PRO A 470 -20.00 2.57 35.82
C PRO A 470 -18.99 2.98 34.74
N VAL A 471 -19.30 4.04 33.97
CA VAL A 471 -18.53 4.43 32.78
C VAL A 471 -17.15 4.97 33.16
N ALA A 472 -16.11 4.35 32.58
CA ALA A 472 -14.74 4.86 32.52
C ALA A 472 -14.56 5.80 31.33
N GLN A 473 -13.64 6.77 31.44
CA GLN A 473 -13.19 7.63 30.35
C GLN A 473 -11.76 7.27 29.94
N LEU A 474 -11.55 6.97 28.65
CA LEU A 474 -10.27 6.66 28.06
C LEU A 474 -10.14 7.38 26.71
N ASN A 475 -9.26 8.39 26.64
CA ASN A 475 -8.92 9.07 25.40
C ASN A 475 -7.51 8.71 24.96
N VAL A 476 -7.33 8.39 23.68
CA VAL A 476 -6.05 8.02 23.07
C VAL A 476 -5.70 9.02 21.98
N ASN A 477 -4.56 9.69 22.11
CA ASN A 477 -4.05 10.67 21.15
C ASN A 477 -2.70 10.20 20.61
N LEU A 478 -2.62 9.89 19.32
CA LEU A 478 -1.41 9.42 18.65
C LEU A 478 -0.97 10.48 17.64
N ASN A 479 0.31 10.82 17.64
CA ASN A 479 0.87 11.90 16.84
C ASN A 479 2.19 11.47 16.18
N ASN A 480 2.65 12.22 15.18
CA ASN A 480 4.00 12.11 14.60
C ASN A 480 4.45 10.67 14.30
N GLN A 481 3.64 9.92 13.55
CA GLN A 481 3.91 8.53 13.15
C GLN A 481 3.88 7.49 14.28
N PHE A 482 3.44 7.85 15.49
CA PHE A 482 3.20 6.87 16.55
C PHE A 482 2.23 5.78 16.05
N THR A 483 2.59 4.51 16.22
CA THR A 483 1.82 3.39 15.69
C THR A 483 1.16 2.58 16.80
N TRP A 484 -0.16 2.34 16.67
CA TRP A 484 -0.88 1.39 17.49
C TRP A 484 -1.23 0.14 16.68
N HIS A 485 -0.62 -0.97 17.05
CA HIS A 485 -0.92 -2.30 16.51
C HIS A 485 -2.05 -2.96 17.29
N LEU A 486 -3.18 -3.22 16.61
CA LEU A 486 -4.24 -4.03 17.18
C LEU A 486 -3.83 -5.51 17.14
N ASN A 487 -3.71 -6.09 18.32
CA ASN A 487 -3.32 -7.49 18.49
C ASN A 487 -4.27 -8.13 19.49
N LYS A 488 -4.91 -9.24 19.12
CA LYS A 488 -5.94 -9.89 19.93
C LYS A 488 -5.47 -10.21 21.34
N LYS A 489 -6.40 -10.12 22.29
CA LYS A 489 -6.21 -10.58 23.67
C LYS A 489 -6.93 -11.91 23.82
N ASP A 490 -6.18 -13.01 23.81
CA ASP A 490 -6.74 -14.36 23.69
C ASP A 490 -7.62 -14.47 22.42
N THR A 491 -8.94 -14.53 22.56
CA THR A 491 -9.90 -14.49 21.44
C THR A 491 -10.58 -13.14 21.25
N ASP A 492 -10.35 -12.16 22.14
CA ASP A 492 -10.97 -10.83 22.05
C ASP A 492 -10.29 -9.99 20.96
N THR A 493 -11.08 -9.34 20.11
CA THR A 493 -10.61 -8.44 19.05
C THR A 493 -11.13 -7.00 19.19
N THR A 494 -11.76 -6.67 20.31
CA THR A 494 -12.32 -5.33 20.56
C THR A 494 -11.44 -4.50 21.49
N ALA A 495 -11.01 -3.33 21.03
CA ALA A 495 -10.47 -2.27 21.88
C ALA A 495 -11.59 -1.26 22.22
N SER A 496 -11.77 -0.96 23.51
CA SER A 496 -12.81 -0.03 23.98
C SER A 496 -12.20 1.25 24.56
N LEU A 497 -12.76 2.40 24.18
CA LEU A 497 -12.28 3.76 24.51
C LEU A 497 -13.38 4.82 24.31
N ASP A 498 -13.10 6.09 24.53
CA ASP A 498 -14.03 7.22 24.29
C ASP A 498 -13.73 7.92 22.97
N ASN A 499 -12.47 8.31 22.77
CA ASN A 499 -12.03 8.92 21.52
C ASN A 499 -10.62 8.44 21.15
N LEU A 500 -10.41 8.24 19.85
CA LEU A 500 -9.11 8.00 19.23
C LEU A 500 -8.81 9.15 18.28
N ASN A 501 -7.70 9.84 18.49
CA ASN A 501 -7.22 10.90 17.61
C ASN A 501 -5.88 10.47 16.99
N LEU A 502 -5.81 10.44 15.66
CA LEU A 502 -4.60 10.16 14.88
C LEU A 502 -4.15 11.46 14.20
N SER A 503 -2.92 11.89 14.45
CA SER A 503 -2.40 13.16 13.94
C SER A 503 -1.01 13.02 13.31
N ASN A 504 -0.72 13.85 12.30
CA ASN A 504 0.61 13.98 11.67
C ASN A 504 1.27 12.62 11.34
N GLY A 505 0.57 11.76 10.61
CA GLY A 505 1.07 10.46 10.17
C GLY A 505 0.95 9.33 11.18
N ALA A 506 0.38 9.56 12.38
CA ALA A 506 0.11 8.50 13.34
C ALA A 506 -0.76 7.39 12.74
N VAL A 507 -0.50 6.15 13.14
CA VAL A 507 -1.04 4.95 12.48
C VAL A 507 -1.87 4.12 13.45
N LEU A 508 -3.09 3.78 13.05
CA LEU A 508 -3.83 2.65 13.60
C LEU A 508 -3.68 1.47 12.64
N ASN A 509 -2.98 0.43 13.06
CA ASN A 509 -2.77 -0.77 12.26
C ASN A 509 -3.78 -1.87 12.67
N GLY A 510 -4.75 -2.11 11.79
CA GLY A 510 -5.77 -3.15 11.96
C GLY A 510 -5.42 -4.49 11.31
N ALA A 511 -4.29 -4.58 10.61
CA ALA A 511 -3.82 -5.77 9.89
C ALA A 511 -2.46 -6.27 10.42
N TYR A 512 -2.29 -6.25 11.74
CA TYR A 512 -0.99 -6.54 12.35
C TYR A 512 -0.59 -8.02 12.27
N GLU A 513 -1.54 -8.95 12.38
CA GLU A 513 -1.21 -10.38 12.30
C GLU A 513 -1.01 -10.79 10.84
N SER A 514 0.16 -11.35 10.52
CA SER A 514 0.49 -11.81 9.16
C SER A 514 -0.25 -13.08 8.69
N THR A 515 -1.02 -13.73 9.57
CA THR A 515 -1.68 -15.02 9.31
C THR A 515 -3.16 -14.95 9.59
N GLY A 516 -3.98 -15.33 8.62
CA GLY A 516 -5.44 -15.26 8.73
C GLY A 516 -5.96 -13.93 8.24
N THR A 517 -7.25 -13.68 8.50
CA THR A 517 -7.92 -12.41 8.23
C THR A 517 -8.07 -11.68 9.56
N ASN A 518 -7.56 -10.46 9.63
CA ASN A 518 -7.67 -9.59 10.79
C ASN A 518 -9.09 -9.00 10.85
N ASN A 519 -9.76 -9.19 11.98
CA ASN A 519 -11.08 -8.62 12.22
C ASN A 519 -11.12 -7.99 13.61
N TYR A 520 -10.91 -6.68 13.65
CA TYR A 520 -10.81 -5.91 14.89
C TYR A 520 -11.90 -4.85 15.01
N THR A 521 -12.24 -4.52 16.25
CA THR A 521 -13.24 -3.49 16.55
C THR A 521 -12.64 -2.39 17.43
N ILE A 522 -12.77 -1.13 17.02
CA ILE A 522 -12.63 0.03 17.89
C ILE A 522 -14.02 0.43 18.38
N SER A 523 -14.32 0.12 19.63
CA SER A 523 -15.56 0.52 20.30
C SER A 523 -15.37 1.83 21.04
N ALA A 524 -15.55 2.95 20.32
CA ALA A 524 -15.47 4.29 20.89
C ALA A 524 -16.87 4.74 21.34
N THR A 525 -17.07 4.94 22.65
CA THR A 525 -18.38 5.28 23.25
C THR A 525 -18.23 6.41 24.26
N ILE A 526 -19.18 7.32 24.36
CA ILE A 526 -19.22 8.37 25.38
C ILE A 526 -20.58 8.29 26.08
N GLY A 527 -20.61 7.64 27.24
CA GLY A 527 -21.87 7.31 27.89
C GLY A 527 -22.70 6.34 27.04
N ALA A 528 -23.91 6.75 26.65
CA ALA A 528 -24.78 5.97 25.75
C ALA A 528 -24.59 6.33 24.26
N ASP A 529 -23.84 7.39 23.96
CA ASP A 529 -23.62 7.89 22.62
C ASP A 529 -22.32 7.31 22.02
N ARG A 530 -22.18 7.41 20.71
CA ARG A 530 -20.94 7.02 20.02
C ARG A 530 -19.85 8.06 20.27
N GLY A 531 -18.64 7.55 20.48
CA GLY A 531 -17.41 8.33 20.50
C GLY A 531 -16.92 8.67 19.10
N ASN A 532 -15.68 9.16 19.01
CA ASN A 532 -15.11 9.59 17.73
C ASN A 532 -13.75 8.92 17.47
N VAL A 533 -13.55 8.53 16.22
CA VAL A 533 -12.24 8.26 15.63
C VAL A 533 -11.93 9.40 14.66
N ARG A 534 -10.95 10.23 15.00
CA ARG A 534 -10.55 11.38 14.17
C ARG A 534 -9.17 11.14 13.58
N SER A 535 -9.06 11.28 12.27
CA SER A 535 -7.80 11.20 11.54
C SER A 535 -7.49 12.54 10.91
N ASP A 536 -6.44 13.22 11.39
CA ASP A 536 -5.95 14.50 10.86
C ASP A 536 -4.51 14.29 10.37
N LYS A 537 -4.33 14.03 9.07
CA LYS A 537 -3.10 13.41 8.51
C LYS A 537 -2.78 12.02 9.08
N GLY A 538 -3.69 11.41 9.82
CA GLY A 538 -3.51 10.05 10.36
C GLY A 538 -3.69 8.98 9.29
N VAL A 539 -3.28 7.74 9.63
CA VAL A 539 -3.38 6.57 8.76
C VAL A 539 -4.14 5.46 9.46
N ILE A 540 -5.18 4.96 8.83
CA ILE A 540 -5.75 3.64 9.13
C ILE A 540 -5.14 2.67 8.14
N ASN A 541 -4.41 1.66 8.62
CA ASN A 541 -3.71 0.70 7.78
C ASN A 541 -4.31 -0.70 7.95
N LEU A 542 -4.89 -1.22 6.87
CA LEU A 542 -5.30 -2.61 6.71
C LEU A 542 -4.43 -3.37 5.70
N SER A 543 -3.54 -2.67 4.98
CA SER A 543 -2.65 -3.28 3.98
C SER A 543 -1.33 -3.85 4.50
N HIS A 544 -1.20 -4.07 5.81
CA HIS A 544 0.11 -4.39 6.41
C HIS A 544 0.56 -5.83 6.12
N ASP A 545 -0.39 -6.77 6.05
CA ASP A 545 -0.11 -8.19 5.88
C ASP A 545 -0.04 -8.65 4.40
N LYS A 546 -0.35 -7.75 3.46
CA LYS A 546 -0.35 -7.95 2.00
C LYS A 546 -1.43 -8.92 1.53
N LYS A 547 -2.54 -9.01 2.25
CA LYS A 547 -3.65 -9.92 1.95
C LYS A 547 -4.96 -9.17 2.04
N ALA A 548 -5.83 -9.41 1.06
CA ALA A 548 -7.15 -8.84 1.10
C ALA A 548 -8.08 -9.62 2.04
N GLY A 549 -9.01 -8.89 2.65
CA GLY A 549 -10.16 -9.44 3.38
C GLY A 549 -10.25 -8.96 4.82
N ASP A 550 -9.28 -8.17 5.29
CA ASP A 550 -9.24 -7.65 6.65
C ASP A 550 -10.37 -6.65 6.89
N VAL A 551 -10.94 -6.66 8.09
CA VAL A 551 -12.05 -5.78 8.45
C VAL A 551 -11.74 -5.03 9.74
N LEU A 552 -11.82 -3.71 9.67
CA LEU A 552 -11.80 -2.86 10.85
C LEU A 552 -13.19 -2.26 11.09
N HIS A 553 -13.82 -2.67 12.17
CA HIS A 553 -15.08 -2.11 12.64
C HIS A 553 -14.82 -0.91 13.55
N LEU A 554 -15.32 0.26 13.16
CA LEU A 554 -15.38 1.45 14.01
C LEU A 554 -16.81 1.60 14.52
N GLU A 555 -17.08 1.19 15.76
CA GLU A 555 -18.36 1.44 16.43
C GLU A 555 -18.44 2.90 16.93
N ALA A 556 -18.08 3.85 16.06
CA ALA A 556 -17.83 5.25 16.37
C ALA A 556 -18.31 6.15 15.23
N HIS A 557 -18.35 7.46 15.47
CA HIS A 557 -18.26 8.44 14.39
C HIS A 557 -16.84 8.50 13.84
N TYR A 558 -16.69 8.69 12.53
CA TYR A 558 -15.38 8.84 11.88
C TYR A 558 -15.24 10.19 11.18
N GLU A 559 -14.09 10.84 11.34
CA GLU A 559 -13.79 12.10 10.66
C GLU A 559 -12.37 12.11 10.10
N GLY A 560 -12.22 12.26 8.79
CA GLY A 560 -10.94 12.40 8.09
C GLY A 560 -10.63 13.85 7.71
N LYS A 561 -9.41 14.33 7.95
CA LYS A 561 -8.98 15.71 7.68
C LYS A 561 -7.56 15.76 7.13
N ASN A 562 -7.28 16.83 6.38
CA ASN A 562 -5.95 17.23 5.93
C ASN A 562 -5.11 16.05 5.38
N GLU A 563 -5.59 15.34 4.36
CA GLU A 563 -4.88 14.18 3.79
C GLU A 563 -4.81 12.96 4.72
N ALA A 564 -5.83 12.75 5.57
CA ALA A 564 -6.05 11.47 6.25
C ALA A 564 -6.04 10.31 5.23
N ARG A 565 -5.45 9.18 5.59
CA ARG A 565 -5.31 8.02 4.69
C ARG A 565 -5.94 6.75 5.25
N LEU A 566 -6.57 5.99 4.36
CA LEU A 566 -6.98 4.60 4.55
C LEU A 566 -6.19 3.74 3.56
N GLN A 567 -5.43 2.76 4.04
CA GLN A 567 -4.64 1.86 3.19
C GLN A 567 -5.24 0.47 3.23
N LEU A 568 -5.55 -0.10 2.07
CA LEU A 568 -6.26 -1.36 1.90
C LEU A 568 -5.50 -2.26 0.92
N ASP A 569 -5.44 -3.55 1.21
CA ASP A 569 -5.13 -4.58 0.24
C ASP A 569 -6.40 -5.03 -0.49
N THR A 570 -6.31 -5.18 -1.81
CA THR A 570 -7.44 -5.61 -2.64
C THR A 570 -7.00 -6.62 -3.70
N LEU A 571 -7.71 -7.73 -3.79
CA LEU A 571 -7.66 -8.66 -4.92
C LEU A 571 -8.60 -8.14 -6.01
N LEU A 572 -8.02 -7.52 -7.03
CA LEU A 572 -8.75 -6.85 -8.11
C LEU A 572 -9.06 -7.83 -9.24
N LEU A 573 -10.28 -8.32 -9.25
CA LEU A 573 -10.84 -9.26 -10.24
C LEU A 573 -12.22 -8.75 -10.69
N GLU A 574 -13.03 -9.64 -11.24
CA GLU A 574 -14.47 -9.45 -11.42
C GLU A 574 -15.23 -9.60 -10.10
N ASP A 575 -16.43 -9.03 -10.03
CA ASP A 575 -17.42 -9.34 -9.00
C ASP A 575 -18.70 -9.93 -9.64
N ASP A 576 -19.60 -10.44 -8.80
CA ASP A 576 -20.96 -10.79 -9.22
C ASP A 576 -21.97 -9.83 -8.57
N GLY A 577 -23.23 -9.91 -8.99
CA GLY A 577 -24.34 -9.08 -8.50
C GLY A 577 -24.66 -9.17 -7.00
N ASN A 578 -23.79 -9.74 -6.16
CA ASN A 578 -23.88 -9.71 -4.69
C ASN A 578 -22.51 -9.54 -4.01
N ASN A 579 -21.50 -9.02 -4.72
CA ASN A 579 -20.13 -8.93 -4.21
C ASN A 579 -19.54 -10.33 -3.84
N LYS A 580 -20.03 -11.40 -4.49
CA LYS A 580 -19.57 -12.81 -4.33
C LYS A 580 -18.75 -13.30 -5.53
N GLY A 581 -18.31 -12.41 -6.41
CA GLY A 581 -17.26 -12.76 -7.36
C GLY A 581 -15.93 -12.98 -6.64
N ASN A 582 -14.86 -13.18 -7.40
CA ASN A 582 -13.56 -13.55 -6.81
C ASN A 582 -12.81 -12.37 -6.19
N SER A 583 -13.28 -11.14 -6.42
CA SER A 583 -12.69 -9.95 -5.79
C SER A 583 -12.91 -9.93 -4.29
N VAL A 584 -11.86 -9.60 -3.54
CA VAL A 584 -11.88 -9.44 -2.09
C VAL A 584 -11.10 -8.19 -1.76
N SER A 585 -11.58 -7.37 -0.84
CA SER A 585 -10.85 -6.20 -0.34
C SER A 585 -10.83 -6.22 1.18
N ASP A 586 -9.85 -5.55 1.75
CA ASP A 586 -10.00 -5.01 3.09
C ASP A 586 -11.14 -4.00 3.14
N VAL A 587 -11.80 -3.91 4.30
CA VAL A 587 -12.96 -3.07 4.51
C VAL A 587 -12.83 -2.28 5.81
N LEU A 588 -12.99 -0.97 5.71
CA LEU A 588 -13.30 -0.13 6.86
C LEU A 588 -14.82 -0.07 7.04
N HIS A 589 -15.33 -0.55 8.17
CA HIS A 589 -16.76 -0.47 8.48
C HIS A 589 -17.01 0.55 9.60
N ILE A 590 -17.72 1.64 9.29
CA ILE A 590 -18.08 2.72 10.21
C ILE A 590 -19.55 2.59 10.60
N VAL A 591 -19.83 2.32 11.87
CA VAL A 591 -21.22 2.12 12.34
C VAL A 591 -21.93 3.47 12.64
N GLY A 592 -21.17 4.55 12.84
CA GLY A 592 -21.71 5.90 13.01
C GLY A 592 -21.70 6.71 11.72
N ASN A 593 -21.90 8.03 11.84
CA ASN A 593 -21.70 8.96 10.73
C ASN A 593 -20.21 9.11 10.37
N SER A 594 -19.93 9.34 9.10
CA SER A 594 -18.63 9.68 8.57
C SER A 594 -18.59 11.13 8.04
N ALA A 595 -17.45 11.80 8.16
CA ALA A 595 -17.30 13.22 7.77
C ALA A 595 -15.87 13.59 7.35
N GLY A 596 -15.73 14.77 6.75
CA GLY A 596 -14.44 15.27 6.23
C GLY A 596 -14.02 14.54 4.96
N GLN A 597 -12.72 14.47 4.65
CA GLN A 597 -12.21 13.76 3.46
C GLN A 597 -11.07 12.81 3.85
N THR A 598 -11.15 11.55 3.41
CA THR A 598 -10.13 10.52 3.58
C THR A 598 -9.66 10.00 2.22
N ASN A 599 -8.35 9.97 2.02
CA ASN A 599 -7.73 9.40 0.85
C ASN A 599 -7.60 7.88 1.01
N ILE A 600 -8.21 7.11 0.12
CA ILE A 600 -8.09 5.66 0.02
C ILE A 600 -6.91 5.33 -0.88
N GLN A 601 -5.98 4.54 -0.38
CA GLN A 601 -4.89 3.94 -1.12
C GLN A 601 -5.13 2.44 -1.19
N ILE A 602 -5.18 1.89 -2.40
CA ILE A 602 -5.33 0.46 -2.63
C ILE A 602 -4.00 -0.13 -3.04
N THR A 603 -3.66 -1.27 -2.48
CA THR A 603 -2.53 -2.10 -2.88
C THR A 603 -3.08 -3.37 -3.52
N PRO A 604 -2.93 -3.55 -4.84
CA PRO A 604 -3.31 -4.80 -5.48
C PRO A 604 -2.50 -5.98 -4.92
N VAL A 605 -3.17 -7.04 -4.47
CA VAL A 605 -2.50 -8.26 -3.97
C VAL A 605 -2.17 -9.22 -5.11
N GLU A 606 -1.29 -10.18 -4.83
CA GLU A 606 -0.94 -11.26 -5.76
C GLU A 606 -2.20 -12.00 -6.26
N GLY A 607 -2.25 -12.26 -7.57
CA GLY A 607 -3.40 -12.88 -8.24
C GLY A 607 -4.35 -11.88 -8.90
N SER A 608 -4.22 -10.58 -8.64
CA SER A 608 -4.99 -9.54 -9.33
C SER A 608 -4.68 -9.55 -10.84
N HIS A 609 -5.71 -9.72 -11.67
CA HIS A 609 -5.61 -9.66 -13.13
C HIS A 609 -6.69 -8.78 -13.77
N GLY A 610 -7.51 -8.12 -12.94
CA GLY A 610 -8.61 -7.28 -13.39
C GLY A 610 -9.81 -8.06 -13.94
N GLY A 611 -10.94 -7.38 -14.01
CA GLY A 611 -12.18 -7.87 -14.60
C GLY A 611 -13.28 -6.82 -14.43
N LEU A 612 -14.38 -6.94 -15.19
CA LEU A 612 -15.50 -6.02 -15.02
C LEU A 612 -16.26 -6.30 -13.72
N THR A 613 -16.60 -5.23 -13.02
CA THR A 613 -17.49 -5.27 -11.86
C THR A 613 -18.94 -4.98 -12.28
N GLN A 614 -19.89 -5.70 -11.71
CA GLN A 614 -21.33 -5.46 -11.70
C GLN A 614 -21.72 -4.44 -10.62
N GLN A 615 -21.58 -4.75 -9.33
CA GLN A 615 -21.96 -3.83 -8.24
C GLN A 615 -20.81 -2.94 -7.79
N GLY A 616 -19.58 -3.43 -7.90
CA GLY A 616 -18.35 -2.87 -7.40
C GLY A 616 -17.85 -3.59 -6.14
N ILE A 617 -16.53 -3.53 -5.93
CA ILE A 617 -15.84 -4.11 -4.78
C ILE A 617 -15.99 -3.15 -3.59
N LYS A 618 -16.74 -3.53 -2.56
CA LYS A 618 -16.91 -2.71 -1.35
C LYS A 618 -15.58 -2.53 -0.61
N VAL A 619 -15.20 -1.28 -0.35
CA VAL A 619 -13.96 -0.91 0.37
C VAL A 619 -14.25 -0.13 1.67
N VAL A 620 -15.39 0.54 1.74
CA VAL A 620 -15.87 1.21 2.95
C VAL A 620 -17.36 0.96 3.12
N GLN A 621 -17.76 0.54 4.32
CA GLN A 621 -19.15 0.46 4.74
C GLN A 621 -19.46 1.57 5.73
N VAL A 622 -20.58 2.28 5.55
CA VAL A 622 -21.04 3.31 6.50
C VAL A 622 -22.53 3.10 6.82
N ASP A 623 -22.84 2.72 8.06
CA ASP A 623 -24.22 2.51 8.51
C ASP A 623 -24.96 3.84 8.83
N GLY A 624 -24.20 4.90 9.13
CA GLY A 624 -24.71 6.26 9.36
C GLY A 624 -24.70 7.13 8.11
N ASP A 625 -24.73 8.45 8.30
CA ASP A 625 -24.65 9.40 7.17
C ASP A 625 -23.20 9.46 6.62
N SER A 626 -23.05 9.36 5.28
CA SER A 626 -21.77 9.59 4.57
C SER A 626 -21.93 10.66 3.47
N PRO A 627 -21.24 11.81 3.55
CA PRO A 627 -21.19 12.79 2.46
C PRO A 627 -20.51 12.26 1.19
N ALA A 628 -20.88 12.79 0.02
CA ALA A 628 -20.38 12.34 -1.28
C ALA A 628 -18.90 12.67 -1.57
N ASP A 629 -18.27 13.54 -0.78
CA ASP A 629 -16.85 13.89 -0.86
C ASP A 629 -16.02 13.24 0.25
N ASN A 630 -16.62 12.30 0.99
CA ASN A 630 -16.04 11.79 2.22
C ASN A 630 -14.81 10.90 2.01
N PHE A 631 -14.77 10.18 0.89
CA PHE A 631 -13.63 9.37 0.49
C PHE A 631 -13.19 9.70 -0.94
N ARG A 632 -11.88 9.64 -1.18
CA ARG A 632 -11.28 9.85 -2.50
C ARG A 632 -10.24 8.78 -2.77
N LEU A 633 -10.21 8.23 -3.97
CA LEU A 633 -9.14 7.33 -4.38
C LEU A 633 -7.84 8.10 -4.68
N ILE A 634 -6.71 7.60 -4.18
CA ILE A 634 -5.39 7.94 -4.69
C ILE A 634 -5.10 6.98 -5.84
N GLY A 635 -4.96 7.52 -7.05
CA GLY A 635 -4.66 6.72 -8.22
C GLY A 635 -3.20 6.30 -8.36
N ASP A 636 -2.95 5.46 -9.35
CA ASP A 636 -1.62 4.93 -9.73
C ASP A 636 -0.95 5.70 -10.88
N ASP A 637 -1.61 6.75 -11.38
CA ASP A 637 -1.17 7.57 -12.52
C ASP A 637 -1.02 6.80 -13.85
N VAL A 638 -1.56 5.59 -13.97
CA VAL A 638 -1.54 4.82 -15.24
C VAL A 638 -2.54 5.39 -16.24
N VAL A 639 -3.79 5.60 -15.80
CA VAL A 639 -4.84 6.23 -16.60
C VAL A 639 -5.15 7.64 -16.06
N SER A 640 -5.35 7.76 -14.75
CA SER A 640 -5.56 9.04 -14.06
C SER A 640 -5.18 8.96 -12.58
N ASN A 641 -4.98 10.12 -11.94
CA ASN A 641 -4.54 10.25 -10.54
C ASN A 641 -5.62 9.93 -9.49
N ASP A 642 -6.77 9.44 -9.93
CA ASP A 642 -7.95 9.04 -9.16
C ASP A 642 -8.44 7.64 -9.56
N SER A 643 -7.56 6.82 -10.17
CA SER A 643 -7.88 5.49 -10.66
C SER A 643 -6.73 4.51 -10.43
N ILE A 644 -7.04 3.21 -10.35
CA ILE A 644 -6.03 2.14 -10.26
C ILE A 644 -6.22 1.19 -11.42
N SER A 645 -5.14 0.80 -12.07
CA SER A 645 -5.16 -0.04 -13.26
C SER A 645 -4.44 -1.37 -13.02
N VAL A 646 -5.01 -2.45 -13.54
CA VAL A 646 -4.42 -3.79 -13.49
C VAL A 646 -4.36 -4.34 -14.90
N LYS A 647 -3.14 -4.68 -15.36
CA LYS A 647 -2.88 -5.35 -16.64
C LYS A 647 -2.01 -6.58 -16.43
N ALA A 648 -2.62 -7.76 -16.50
CA ALA A 648 -1.86 -9.00 -16.50
C ALA A 648 -1.10 -9.17 -17.83
N PRO A 649 0.04 -9.89 -17.86
CA PRO A 649 0.78 -10.11 -19.10
C PRO A 649 -0.11 -10.71 -20.20
N GLN A 650 -0.09 -10.09 -21.39
CA GLN A 650 -0.89 -10.51 -22.55
C GLN A 650 -2.41 -10.45 -22.36
N LYS A 651 -2.90 -9.66 -21.40
CA LYS A 651 -4.34 -9.48 -21.11
C LYS A 651 -4.74 -8.01 -21.10
N HIS A 652 -6.05 -7.80 -21.07
CA HIS A 652 -6.72 -6.50 -20.94
C HIS A 652 -6.22 -5.71 -19.74
N GLN A 653 -6.30 -4.39 -19.85
CA GLN A 653 -6.17 -3.47 -18.72
C GLN A 653 -7.55 -3.06 -18.21
N PHE A 654 -7.79 -3.35 -16.94
CA PHE A 654 -8.98 -2.87 -16.22
C PHE A 654 -8.60 -1.73 -15.28
N THR A 655 -9.38 -0.65 -15.32
CA THR A 655 -9.19 0.53 -14.47
C THR A 655 -10.35 0.68 -13.52
N TYR A 656 -10.04 0.79 -12.23
CA TYR A 656 -10.96 0.91 -11.12
C TYR A 656 -11.05 2.35 -10.62
N ARG A 657 -12.27 2.84 -10.42
CA ARG A 657 -12.59 4.14 -9.81
C ARG A 657 -13.51 3.97 -8.62
N LEU A 658 -13.48 4.93 -7.70
CA LEU A 658 -14.24 4.91 -6.46
C LEU A 658 -15.60 5.62 -6.63
N TYR A 659 -16.68 4.93 -6.25
CA TYR A 659 -18.04 5.42 -6.32
C TYR A 659 -18.75 5.25 -4.97
N GLN A 660 -19.60 6.22 -4.61
CA GLN A 660 -20.47 6.11 -3.44
C GLN A 660 -21.85 5.60 -3.86
N GLY A 661 -22.25 4.43 -3.35
CA GLY A 661 -23.55 3.82 -3.61
C GLY A 661 -23.89 3.81 -5.11
N THR A 662 -25.05 4.38 -5.48
CA THR A 662 -25.49 4.52 -6.88
C THR A 662 -25.32 5.95 -7.42
N ASN A 663 -24.59 6.82 -6.70
CA ASN A 663 -24.39 8.21 -7.08
C ASN A 663 -23.47 8.33 -8.29
N ASN A 664 -23.78 9.28 -9.17
CA ASN A 664 -22.92 9.60 -10.31
C ASN A 664 -21.70 10.42 -9.86
N ASP A 665 -20.56 10.16 -10.48
CA ASP A 665 -19.35 10.95 -10.38
C ASP A 665 -19.45 12.27 -11.16
N ALA A 666 -18.35 13.03 -11.22
CA ALA A 666 -18.26 14.29 -11.95
C ALA A 666 -18.42 14.14 -13.48
N LEU A 667 -18.25 12.93 -14.02
CA LEU A 667 -18.45 12.60 -15.44
C LEU A 667 -19.90 12.16 -15.72
N GLY A 668 -20.75 12.06 -14.70
CA GLY A 668 -22.16 11.70 -14.83
C GLY A 668 -22.41 10.20 -14.90
N THR A 669 -21.42 9.36 -14.58
CA THR A 669 -21.56 7.90 -14.50
C THR A 669 -21.43 7.43 -13.06
N ASN A 670 -22.08 6.32 -12.71
CA ASN A 670 -21.84 5.64 -11.45
C ASN A 670 -21.00 4.36 -11.63
N GLY A 671 -20.50 4.08 -12.84
CA GLY A 671 -19.68 2.90 -13.12
C GLY A 671 -20.43 1.56 -13.01
N ILE A 672 -21.76 1.56 -12.83
CA ILE A 672 -22.57 0.34 -12.79
C ILE A 672 -22.94 -0.03 -14.24
N PRO A 673 -22.65 -1.26 -14.71
CA PRO A 673 -23.06 -1.71 -16.04
C PRO A 673 -24.58 -1.68 -16.24
N GLU A 674 -25.03 -1.48 -17.48
CA GLU A 674 -26.44 -1.51 -17.84
C GLU A 674 -27.05 -2.89 -17.48
N ASN A 675 -28.19 -2.89 -16.78
CA ASN A 675 -28.89 -4.08 -16.28
C ASN A 675 -28.23 -4.85 -15.11
N ALA A 676 -27.16 -4.33 -14.50
CA ALA A 676 -26.63 -4.94 -13.28
C ALA A 676 -27.67 -4.92 -12.14
N ASP A 677 -27.72 -5.98 -11.34
CA ASP A 677 -28.54 -6.01 -10.13
C ASP A 677 -27.98 -5.01 -9.12
N ILE A 678 -28.76 -3.98 -8.78
CA ILE A 678 -28.38 -2.95 -7.79
C ILE A 678 -28.97 -3.24 -6.40
N THR A 679 -29.62 -4.38 -6.21
CA THR A 679 -30.19 -4.78 -4.93
C THR A 679 -29.08 -4.94 -3.89
N GLY A 680 -29.21 -4.27 -2.75
CA GLY A 680 -28.25 -4.37 -1.66
C GLY A 680 -27.06 -3.39 -1.72
N ILE A 681 -26.99 -2.53 -2.74
CA ILE A 681 -26.08 -1.38 -2.73
C ILE A 681 -26.64 -0.32 -1.79
N ASP A 682 -25.90 0.01 -0.72
CA ASP A 682 -26.25 1.11 0.17
C ASP A 682 -25.75 2.44 -0.42
N SER A 683 -26.55 3.50 -0.29
CA SER A 683 -26.19 4.85 -0.75
C SER A 683 -25.01 5.46 -0.01
N ASN A 684 -24.67 4.98 1.19
CA ASN A 684 -23.58 5.49 2.01
C ASN A 684 -22.28 4.69 1.86
N ASP A 685 -22.33 3.49 1.28
CA ASP A 685 -21.18 2.62 1.09
C ASP A 685 -20.34 3.03 -0.12
N TRP A 686 -19.06 2.66 -0.12
CA TRP A 686 -18.11 3.02 -1.17
C TRP A 686 -17.51 1.79 -1.84
N TYR A 687 -17.48 1.84 -3.17
CA TYR A 687 -17.18 0.72 -4.04
C TYR A 687 -16.14 1.09 -5.10
N LEU A 688 -15.21 0.18 -5.38
CA LEU A 688 -14.37 0.24 -6.56
C LEU A 688 -15.11 -0.40 -7.73
N ARG A 689 -15.27 0.33 -8.83
CA ARG A 689 -15.88 -0.18 -10.06
C ARG A 689 -14.93 -0.06 -11.23
N SER A 690 -14.89 -1.09 -12.06
CA SER A 690 -13.97 -1.19 -13.17
C SER A 690 -14.62 -0.91 -14.53
N SER A 691 -13.79 -0.40 -15.44
CA SER A 691 -14.03 -0.40 -16.89
C SER A 691 -12.82 -1.02 -17.58
N CYS A 692 -13.01 -1.59 -18.77
CA CYS A 692 -11.89 -1.88 -19.65
C CYS A 692 -11.34 -0.57 -20.20
N THR A 693 -10.02 -0.42 -20.27
CA THR A 693 -9.37 0.81 -20.78
C THR A 693 -8.33 0.57 -21.85
N ASP A 694 -7.99 -0.70 -22.08
CA ASP A 694 -7.09 -1.17 -23.13
C ASP A 694 -7.38 -2.67 -23.30
N GLY A 695 -8.03 -3.02 -24.39
CA GLY A 695 -8.35 -4.39 -24.77
C GLY A 695 -7.26 -5.06 -25.59
N THR A 696 -6.09 -4.45 -25.77
CA THR A 696 -4.94 -5.09 -26.44
C THR A 696 -4.47 -6.33 -25.68
N HIS A 697 -4.52 -7.49 -26.34
CA HIS A 697 -4.16 -8.76 -25.72
C HIS A 697 -3.72 -9.83 -26.74
N THR A 698 -3.15 -10.92 -26.22
CA THR A 698 -2.72 -12.06 -27.03
C THR A 698 -3.28 -13.36 -26.47
N VAL A 699 -3.82 -14.21 -27.35
CA VAL A 699 -4.33 -15.55 -27.02
C VAL A 699 -3.43 -16.60 -27.67
N GLY A 700 -2.99 -17.59 -26.89
CA GLY A 700 -1.95 -18.56 -27.29
C GLY A 700 -0.57 -18.18 -26.73
N GLY A 701 0.49 -18.85 -27.20
CA GLY A 701 1.87 -18.58 -26.80
C GLY A 701 2.17 -18.83 -25.32
N GLY A 702 1.37 -19.68 -24.65
CA GLY A 702 1.46 -19.95 -23.21
C GLY A 702 0.65 -19.00 -22.31
N ALA A 703 -0.16 -18.09 -22.88
CA ALA A 703 -1.10 -17.26 -22.13
C ALA A 703 -2.18 -18.12 -21.45
N ILE A 704 -2.60 -17.72 -20.24
CA ILE A 704 -3.72 -18.36 -19.52
C ILE A 704 -5.03 -17.93 -20.18
N SER A 705 -5.95 -18.87 -20.42
CA SER A 705 -7.24 -18.53 -21.03
C SER A 705 -8.15 -17.74 -20.07
N THR A 706 -8.88 -16.77 -20.61
CA THR A 706 -9.85 -15.95 -19.87
C THR A 706 -11.18 -15.85 -20.62
N LYS A 707 -12.24 -15.42 -19.93
CA LYS A 707 -13.56 -15.24 -20.54
C LYS A 707 -13.63 -14.09 -21.57
N TYR A 708 -12.63 -13.21 -21.58
CA TYR A 708 -12.54 -12.05 -22.47
C TYR A 708 -11.60 -12.28 -23.66
N ASP A 709 -11.03 -13.49 -23.79
CA ASP A 709 -10.14 -13.81 -24.90
C ASP A 709 -10.85 -13.60 -26.25
N GLY A 710 -10.23 -12.80 -27.10
CA GLY A 710 -10.75 -12.39 -28.40
C GLY A 710 -11.62 -11.13 -28.40
N LEU A 711 -11.90 -10.51 -27.25
CA LEU A 711 -12.79 -9.34 -27.17
C LEU A 711 -11.99 -8.06 -26.86
N GLY A 712 -12.20 -6.97 -27.58
CA GLY A 712 -11.66 -5.65 -27.28
C GLY A 712 -12.65 -4.77 -26.50
N CYS A 713 -12.37 -3.48 -26.44
CA CYS A 713 -13.03 -2.47 -25.63
C CYS A 713 -13.21 -1.18 -26.46
N ILE A 714 -13.68 -0.08 -25.86
CA ILE A 714 -13.95 1.18 -26.60
C ILE A 714 -12.72 1.88 -27.23
N THR A 715 -11.52 1.38 -27.00
CA THR A 715 -10.26 2.00 -27.42
C THR A 715 -9.64 1.20 -28.55
N ASP A 716 -8.88 1.85 -29.42
CA ASP A 716 -8.04 1.18 -30.42
C ASP A 716 -7.21 0.04 -29.80
N ASP A 717 -7.55 -1.20 -30.15
CA ASP A 717 -7.01 -2.41 -29.56
C ASP A 717 -6.20 -3.22 -30.57
N THR A 718 -5.16 -3.90 -30.10
CA THR A 718 -4.48 -4.94 -30.88
C THR A 718 -4.80 -6.32 -30.33
N ILE A 719 -5.60 -7.10 -31.06
CA ILE A 719 -6.01 -8.45 -30.67
C ILE A 719 -5.24 -9.46 -31.51
N THR A 720 -4.43 -10.30 -30.86
CA THR A 720 -3.64 -11.33 -31.57
C THR A 720 -4.04 -12.74 -31.11
N ILE A 721 -4.46 -13.58 -32.06
CA ILE A 721 -4.67 -15.01 -31.86
C ILE A 721 -3.49 -15.76 -32.47
N GLU A 722 -2.56 -16.22 -31.63
CA GLU A 722 -1.37 -16.95 -32.07
C GLU A 722 -1.71 -18.34 -32.61
N ALA A 723 -0.75 -19.00 -33.27
CA ALA A 723 -0.97 -20.27 -33.97
C ALA A 723 -1.51 -21.42 -33.09
N ASP A 724 -1.21 -21.40 -31.79
CA ASP A 724 -1.72 -22.33 -30.78
C ASP A 724 -2.93 -21.79 -30.00
N GLY A 725 -3.37 -20.56 -30.29
CA GLY A 725 -4.55 -19.93 -29.72
C GLY A 725 -5.85 -20.44 -30.35
N GLU A 726 -6.88 -20.61 -29.51
CA GLU A 726 -8.23 -20.94 -29.94
C GLU A 726 -9.25 -20.10 -29.18
N VAL A 727 -10.13 -19.40 -29.90
CA VAL A 727 -11.21 -18.58 -29.31
C VAL A 727 -12.56 -18.89 -29.95
N ALA A 728 -13.63 -18.53 -29.24
CA ALA A 728 -14.99 -18.71 -29.74
C ALA A 728 -15.32 -17.72 -30.87
N LYS A 729 -14.95 -16.45 -30.70
CA LYS A 729 -15.15 -15.35 -31.64
C LYS A 729 -14.06 -14.30 -31.41
N VAL A 730 -13.94 -13.34 -32.31
CA VAL A 730 -13.13 -12.12 -32.12
C VAL A 730 -14.01 -10.90 -32.35
N GLU A 731 -13.90 -9.89 -31.49
CA GLU A 731 -14.62 -8.61 -31.58
C GLU A 731 -13.64 -7.50 -31.20
N GLY A 732 -13.27 -6.59 -32.10
CA GLY A 732 -12.46 -5.41 -31.77
C GLY A 732 -13.21 -4.43 -30.86
N ALA A 733 -14.50 -4.26 -31.14
CA ALA A 733 -15.48 -3.53 -30.34
C ALA A 733 -15.68 -2.07 -30.74
N GLY A 734 -14.89 -1.14 -30.21
CA GLY A 734 -14.96 0.27 -30.58
C GLY A 734 -13.57 0.87 -30.68
N GLY A 735 -13.41 1.94 -31.45
CA GLY A 735 -12.09 2.43 -31.84
C GLY A 735 -11.67 1.88 -33.19
N ALA A 736 -10.40 2.07 -33.54
CA ALA A 736 -9.78 1.55 -34.74
C ALA A 736 -8.85 0.39 -34.38
N ASP A 737 -9.31 -0.83 -34.58
CA ASP A 737 -8.71 -2.05 -34.05
C ASP A 737 -7.76 -2.73 -35.04
N THR A 738 -6.79 -3.44 -34.50
CA THR A 738 -5.88 -4.30 -35.25
C THR A 738 -6.05 -5.74 -34.82
N ILE A 739 -6.65 -6.55 -35.68
CA ILE A 739 -6.93 -7.95 -35.41
C ILE A 739 -5.97 -8.83 -36.21
N ILE A 740 -5.22 -9.71 -35.53
CA ILE A 740 -4.23 -10.59 -36.15
C ILE A 740 -4.54 -12.04 -35.79
N ILE A 741 -4.81 -12.88 -36.79
CA ILE A 741 -5.23 -14.27 -36.60
C ILE A 741 -4.25 -15.22 -37.29
N ARG A 742 -3.59 -16.04 -36.47
CA ARG A 742 -2.71 -17.15 -36.87
C ARG A 742 -3.22 -18.50 -36.38
N GLY A 743 -4.06 -18.50 -35.34
CA GLY A 743 -4.68 -19.67 -34.73
C GLY A 743 -6.09 -19.97 -35.21
N LYS A 744 -6.95 -20.40 -34.28
CA LYS A 744 -8.30 -20.86 -34.58
C LYS A 744 -9.38 -19.97 -33.97
N VAL A 745 -10.38 -19.60 -34.77
CA VAL A 745 -11.61 -18.93 -34.34
C VAL A 745 -12.80 -19.82 -34.71
N ASN A 746 -13.56 -20.25 -33.72
CA ASN A 746 -14.68 -21.19 -33.91
C ASN A 746 -15.95 -20.54 -34.48
N GLY A 747 -16.04 -19.22 -34.45
CA GLY A 747 -17.15 -18.42 -34.95
C GLY A 747 -16.65 -17.28 -35.83
N ASP A 748 -17.35 -16.16 -35.74
CA ASP A 748 -17.10 -14.97 -36.55
C ASP A 748 -15.99 -14.10 -35.97
N VAL A 749 -15.43 -13.26 -36.84
CA VAL A 749 -14.47 -12.19 -36.52
C VAL A 749 -15.15 -10.89 -36.88
N TYR A 750 -15.22 -9.96 -35.95
CA TYR A 750 -15.77 -8.64 -36.16
C TYR A 750 -14.68 -7.60 -35.87
N GLY A 751 -14.50 -6.65 -36.78
CA GLY A 751 -13.84 -5.38 -36.49
C GLY A 751 -14.54 -4.69 -35.32
N GLY A 752 -15.77 -4.22 -35.54
CA GLY A 752 -16.66 -3.75 -34.48
C GLY A 752 -17.65 -4.75 -33.88
N ASN A 753 -17.93 -4.68 -32.58
CA ASN A 753 -19.10 -5.32 -31.94
C ASN A 753 -19.25 -4.89 -30.47
N ALA A 754 -20.02 -5.64 -29.67
CA ALA A 754 -20.17 -5.38 -28.25
C ALA A 754 -18.83 -5.43 -27.48
N GLY A 755 -17.95 -6.40 -27.77
CA GLY A 755 -16.71 -6.57 -27.04
C GLY A 755 -16.92 -6.78 -25.55
N VAL A 756 -16.00 -6.25 -24.74
CA VAL A 756 -16.05 -6.33 -23.28
C VAL A 756 -17.04 -5.33 -22.67
N ASP A 757 -17.16 -4.13 -23.25
CA ASP A 757 -17.84 -2.96 -22.65
C ASP A 757 -19.07 -2.44 -23.42
N ASN A 758 -19.57 -3.21 -24.39
CA ASN A 758 -20.70 -2.88 -25.26
C ASN A 758 -20.49 -1.59 -26.09
N SER A 759 -19.31 -1.43 -26.65
CA SER A 759 -18.86 -0.20 -27.33
C SER A 759 -19.07 -0.15 -28.84
N ALA A 760 -19.80 -1.11 -29.44
CA ALA A 760 -20.10 -1.20 -30.88
C ALA A 760 -20.54 0.10 -31.59
N ALA A 761 -21.14 1.06 -30.87
CA ALA A 761 -21.55 2.36 -31.43
C ALA A 761 -20.39 3.36 -31.60
N LYS A 762 -19.17 2.95 -31.23
CA LYS A 762 -17.92 3.72 -31.30
C LYS A 762 -16.89 3.06 -32.19
N ASP A 763 -17.34 2.11 -32.99
CA ASP A 763 -16.60 1.44 -34.03
C ASP A 763 -15.96 2.42 -35.03
N GLY A 764 -14.87 1.98 -35.64
CA GLY A 764 -14.03 2.78 -36.50
C GLY A 764 -13.24 1.91 -37.47
N ASN A 765 -12.21 2.47 -38.08
CA ASN A 765 -11.51 1.81 -39.17
C ASN A 765 -10.59 0.68 -38.67
N ASP A 766 -10.89 -0.55 -39.04
CA ASP A 766 -10.22 -1.74 -38.55
C ASP A 766 -9.23 -2.34 -39.55
N SER A 767 -8.20 -3.00 -39.01
CA SER A 767 -7.19 -3.74 -39.77
C SER A 767 -7.20 -5.20 -39.36
N ILE A 768 -7.78 -6.06 -40.19
CA ILE A 768 -7.92 -7.50 -39.93
C ILE A 768 -6.97 -8.30 -40.81
N LEU A 769 -6.01 -9.00 -40.20
CA LEU A 769 -5.04 -9.86 -40.86
C LEU A 769 -5.25 -11.34 -40.49
N ILE A 770 -5.60 -12.15 -41.47
CA ILE A 770 -5.70 -13.61 -41.34
C ILE A 770 -4.58 -14.26 -42.17
N GLU A 771 -3.61 -14.88 -41.49
CA GLU A 771 -2.38 -15.36 -42.11
C GLU A 771 -1.94 -16.76 -41.66
N GLY A 772 -0.88 -17.27 -42.29
CA GLY A 772 -0.29 -18.57 -41.95
C GLY A 772 -1.25 -19.71 -42.24
N SER A 773 -1.56 -20.51 -41.21
CA SER A 773 -2.49 -21.64 -41.28
C SER A 773 -3.76 -21.42 -40.45
N ALA A 774 -4.13 -20.15 -40.21
CA ALA A 774 -5.29 -19.81 -39.41
C ALA A 774 -6.59 -20.43 -39.92
N VAL A 775 -7.53 -20.70 -39.03
CA VAL A 775 -8.87 -21.21 -39.37
C VAL A 775 -9.93 -20.40 -38.65
N VAL A 776 -10.72 -19.66 -39.41
CA VAL A 776 -11.93 -18.97 -38.95
C VAL A 776 -13.14 -19.75 -39.49
N SER A 777 -13.94 -20.34 -38.61
CA SER A 777 -15.10 -21.12 -39.03
C SER A 777 -16.26 -20.24 -39.51
N GLY A 778 -16.28 -18.97 -39.09
CA GLY A 778 -17.27 -17.97 -39.44
C GLY A 778 -16.82 -16.99 -40.52
N THR A 779 -17.60 -15.93 -40.66
CA THR A 779 -17.36 -14.79 -41.56
C THR A 779 -16.50 -13.74 -40.86
N VAL A 780 -15.70 -13.02 -41.64
CA VAL A 780 -14.96 -11.84 -41.20
C VAL A 780 -15.74 -10.60 -41.59
N PHE A 781 -16.16 -9.82 -40.60
CA PHE A 781 -16.93 -8.59 -40.76
C PHE A 781 -16.03 -7.39 -40.44
N GLY A 782 -15.98 -6.38 -41.32
CA GLY A 782 -15.38 -5.08 -41.02
C GLY A 782 -16.24 -4.31 -40.02
N GLN A 783 -17.50 -4.08 -40.40
CA GLN A 783 -18.56 -3.37 -39.66
C GLN A 783 -18.65 -1.89 -40.04
N GLN A 784 -18.55 -0.94 -39.10
CA GLN A 784 -18.63 0.48 -39.42
C GLN A 784 -17.22 1.06 -39.52
N GLY A 785 -16.85 1.59 -40.67
CA GLY A 785 -15.53 2.19 -40.86
C GLY A 785 -14.98 1.89 -42.23
N ASP A 786 -13.86 2.52 -42.59
CA ASP A 786 -13.14 2.10 -43.79
C ASP A 786 -12.15 0.99 -43.40
N ASP A 787 -12.54 -0.27 -43.59
CA ASP A 787 -11.85 -1.42 -43.03
C ASP A 787 -10.86 -2.05 -44.03
N SER A 788 -9.81 -2.67 -43.48
CA SER A 788 -8.80 -3.37 -44.26
C SER A 788 -8.71 -4.83 -43.85
N ILE A 789 -9.18 -5.71 -44.72
CA ILE A 789 -9.21 -7.17 -44.49
C ILE A 789 -8.19 -7.85 -45.39
N THR A 790 -7.17 -8.47 -44.81
CA THR A 790 -6.15 -9.25 -45.53
C THR A 790 -6.27 -10.74 -45.22
N TRP A 791 -6.56 -11.53 -46.24
CA TRP A 791 -6.66 -12.99 -46.15
C TRP A 791 -5.56 -13.67 -46.98
N THR A 792 -4.58 -14.30 -46.32
CA THR A 792 -3.36 -14.79 -46.97
C THR A 792 -2.85 -16.15 -46.44
N GLY A 793 -1.83 -16.71 -47.10
CA GLY A 793 -1.19 -17.96 -46.72
C GLY A 793 -2.05 -19.19 -47.04
N ASP A 794 -2.03 -20.18 -46.15
CA ASP A 794 -2.86 -21.39 -46.20
C ASP A 794 -4.06 -21.30 -45.24
N SER A 795 -4.44 -20.08 -44.84
CA SER A 795 -5.52 -19.82 -43.89
C SER A 795 -6.91 -19.96 -44.51
N ALA A 796 -7.91 -20.37 -43.74
CA ALA A 796 -9.29 -20.60 -44.21
C ALA A 796 -10.31 -19.77 -43.44
N ILE A 797 -11.27 -19.17 -44.15
CA ILE A 797 -12.42 -18.41 -43.62
C ILE A 797 -13.71 -18.82 -44.35
N ASN A 798 -14.89 -18.46 -43.82
CA ASN A 798 -16.17 -18.75 -44.49
C ASN A 798 -16.62 -17.65 -45.48
N GLY A 799 -16.20 -16.40 -45.25
CA GLY A 799 -16.53 -15.25 -46.08
C GLY A 799 -15.94 -13.96 -45.54
N ILE A 800 -16.09 -12.89 -46.31
CA ILE A 800 -15.78 -11.51 -45.97
C ILE A 800 -17.05 -10.68 -46.20
N ASP A 801 -17.30 -9.76 -45.29
CA ASP A 801 -18.34 -8.73 -45.34
C ASP A 801 -17.68 -7.42 -44.86
N GLY A 802 -17.52 -6.43 -45.74
CA GLY A 802 -16.89 -5.14 -45.40
C GLY A 802 -17.77 -4.39 -44.41
N GLY A 803 -18.99 -4.05 -44.81
CA GLY A 803 -19.99 -3.44 -43.94
C GLY A 803 -20.37 -2.05 -44.44
N ASP A 804 -20.49 -1.09 -43.51
CA ASP A 804 -20.76 0.30 -43.84
C ASP A 804 -19.42 1.06 -43.92
N GLY A 805 -19.00 1.49 -45.12
CA GLY A 805 -17.77 2.27 -45.29
C GLY A 805 -17.12 2.09 -46.66
N SER A 806 -15.87 2.55 -46.81
CA SER A 806 -15.05 2.24 -48.00
C SER A 806 -14.05 1.13 -47.68
N ASP A 807 -14.44 -0.11 -47.91
CA ASP A 807 -13.71 -1.27 -47.44
C ASP A 807 -12.69 -1.80 -48.44
N THR A 808 -11.61 -2.37 -47.94
CA THR A 808 -10.57 -2.99 -48.77
C THR A 808 -10.29 -4.42 -48.34
N ALA A 809 -10.69 -5.38 -49.18
CA ALA A 809 -10.33 -6.78 -49.04
C ALA A 809 -9.14 -7.16 -49.95
N THR A 810 -8.10 -7.76 -49.38
CA THR A 810 -6.97 -8.33 -50.12
C THR A 810 -6.89 -9.84 -49.92
N VAL A 811 -7.21 -10.60 -50.97
CA VAL A 811 -7.26 -12.06 -50.95
C VAL A 811 -6.10 -12.65 -51.73
N SER A 812 -5.24 -13.37 -51.02
CA SER A 812 -4.10 -14.13 -51.57
C SER A 812 -3.97 -15.54 -50.96
N SER A 813 -4.94 -15.95 -50.14
CA SER A 813 -4.94 -17.28 -49.54
C SER A 813 -5.12 -18.38 -50.59
N SER A 814 -4.37 -19.47 -50.42
CA SER A 814 -4.49 -20.69 -51.21
C SER A 814 -5.82 -21.43 -50.98
N LYS A 815 -6.58 -21.03 -49.96
CA LYS A 815 -7.87 -21.64 -49.57
C LYS A 815 -9.08 -20.94 -50.16
N TYR A 816 -8.94 -19.82 -50.85
CA TYR A 816 -10.05 -19.26 -51.61
C TYR A 816 -10.35 -20.16 -52.81
N ASP A 817 -11.45 -20.90 -52.71
CA ASP A 817 -11.89 -21.85 -53.74
C ASP A 817 -13.14 -21.38 -54.49
N GLY A 818 -13.59 -20.16 -54.21
CA GLY A 818 -14.73 -19.51 -54.85
C GLY A 818 -16.09 -19.90 -54.27
N THR A 819 -16.11 -20.71 -53.19
CA THR A 819 -17.34 -21.03 -52.45
C THR A 819 -17.68 -19.99 -51.38
N GLN A 820 -16.68 -19.26 -50.88
CA GLN A 820 -16.82 -18.21 -49.88
C GLN A 820 -17.52 -16.99 -50.49
N LEU A 821 -18.36 -16.32 -49.69
CA LEU A 821 -18.93 -15.02 -50.05
C LEU A 821 -17.91 -13.92 -49.78
N LEU A 822 -17.65 -13.09 -50.78
CA LEU A 822 -16.90 -11.85 -50.67
C LEU A 822 -17.88 -10.70 -50.93
N ASP A 823 -18.27 -10.03 -49.87
CA ASP A 823 -19.22 -8.91 -49.87
C ASP A 823 -18.48 -7.65 -49.41
N GLY A 824 -18.57 -6.56 -50.17
CA GLY A 824 -18.08 -5.25 -49.71
C GLY A 824 -19.03 -4.61 -48.70
N GLY A 825 -20.31 -5.01 -48.68
CA GLY A 825 -21.29 -4.54 -47.72
C GLY A 825 -22.51 -3.94 -48.38
N ASP A 826 -22.48 -2.64 -48.70
CA ASP A 826 -23.64 -1.88 -49.14
C ASP A 826 -24.10 -2.23 -50.56
N ASP A 827 -23.56 -1.61 -51.60
CA ASP A 827 -23.95 -1.81 -52.98
C ASP A 827 -22.76 -1.75 -53.96
N ALA A 828 -23.03 -1.46 -55.24
CA ALA A 828 -22.04 -1.43 -56.31
C ALA A 828 -21.98 -0.05 -57.01
N GLU A 829 -22.65 0.93 -56.40
CA GLU A 829 -22.84 2.29 -56.87
C GLU A 829 -21.73 3.20 -56.31
N ILE A 830 -21.68 4.44 -56.78
CA ILE A 830 -20.64 5.41 -56.35
C ILE A 830 -21.28 6.70 -55.83
N ALA A 831 -22.56 6.63 -55.47
CA ALA A 831 -23.39 7.82 -55.28
C ALA A 831 -23.29 8.39 -53.85
N ASP A 832 -22.98 7.54 -52.89
CA ASP A 832 -22.75 7.81 -51.46
C ASP A 832 -21.27 8.03 -51.11
N ASP A 833 -20.36 7.87 -52.08
CA ASP A 833 -18.90 7.92 -51.91
C ASP A 833 -18.36 6.80 -50.98
N MET A 834 -19.12 5.74 -50.74
CA MET A 834 -18.65 4.48 -50.12
C MET A 834 -18.10 3.60 -51.24
N ILE A 835 -16.76 3.41 -51.26
CA ILE A 835 -16.06 2.76 -52.38
C ILE A 835 -15.30 1.54 -51.89
N ASP A 836 -15.84 0.37 -52.18
CA ASP A 836 -15.27 -0.91 -51.82
C ASP A 836 -14.30 -1.42 -52.87
N THR A 837 -13.20 -2.01 -52.39
CA THR A 837 -12.10 -2.51 -53.20
C THR A 837 -11.73 -3.95 -52.87
N LEU A 838 -11.95 -4.85 -53.83
CA LEU A 838 -11.48 -6.23 -53.79
C LEU A 838 -10.20 -6.43 -54.61
N ASN A 839 -9.13 -6.85 -53.95
CA ASN A 839 -7.87 -7.22 -54.58
C ASN A 839 -7.66 -8.74 -54.53
N LEU A 840 -7.77 -9.41 -55.68
CA LEU A 840 -7.43 -10.83 -55.82
C LEU A 840 -5.99 -10.96 -56.33
N ASN A 841 -5.09 -11.46 -55.50
CA ASN A 841 -3.65 -11.41 -55.73
C ASN A 841 -3.02 -12.82 -55.80
N GLY A 842 -2.56 -13.23 -56.98
CA GLY A 842 -1.76 -14.45 -57.14
C GLY A 842 -2.53 -15.77 -57.05
N ILE A 843 -3.87 -15.73 -57.15
CA ILE A 843 -4.73 -16.89 -56.91
C ILE A 843 -5.28 -17.49 -58.21
N LYS A 844 -5.68 -18.76 -58.14
CA LYS A 844 -6.37 -19.47 -59.23
C LYS A 844 -7.66 -20.06 -58.71
N VAL A 845 -8.79 -19.54 -59.16
CA VAL A 845 -10.09 -19.82 -58.56
C VAL A 845 -11.20 -19.86 -59.60
N SER A 846 -12.19 -20.71 -59.37
CA SER A 846 -13.48 -20.67 -60.08
C SER A 846 -14.54 -20.18 -59.12
N ALA A 847 -15.17 -19.03 -59.42
CA ALA A 847 -16.17 -18.42 -58.55
C ALA A 847 -17.39 -18.01 -59.37
N ASN A 848 -18.56 -18.08 -58.74
CA ASN A 848 -19.77 -17.48 -59.30
C ASN A 848 -19.80 -16.01 -58.89
N GLY A 849 -20.23 -15.13 -59.79
CA GLY A 849 -20.34 -13.70 -59.49
C GLY A 849 -21.35 -13.38 -58.37
N ASP A 850 -22.31 -14.27 -58.07
CA ASP A 850 -23.17 -14.15 -56.88
C ASP A 850 -22.45 -14.40 -55.53
N LYS A 851 -21.15 -14.75 -55.59
CA LYS A 851 -20.24 -14.86 -54.44
C LYS A 851 -19.25 -13.71 -54.34
N ILE A 852 -19.28 -12.78 -55.29
CA ILE A 852 -18.45 -11.57 -55.30
C ILE A 852 -19.40 -10.40 -55.56
N ILE A 853 -19.93 -9.82 -54.49
CA ILE A 853 -21.01 -8.84 -54.54
C ILE A 853 -20.60 -7.56 -53.83
N ASN A 854 -21.26 -6.46 -54.20
CA ASN A 854 -21.05 -5.15 -53.61
C ASN A 854 -19.57 -4.70 -53.64
N TRP A 855 -18.99 -4.59 -54.83
CA TRP A 855 -17.61 -4.10 -54.99
C TRP A 855 -17.53 -3.12 -56.15
N GLU A 856 -17.29 -1.83 -55.87
CA GLU A 856 -17.09 -0.80 -56.88
C GLU A 856 -15.82 -1.09 -57.68
N VAL A 857 -14.78 -1.60 -57.02
CA VAL A 857 -13.46 -1.85 -57.59
C VAL A 857 -13.07 -3.31 -57.38
N ILE A 858 -12.82 -4.02 -58.48
CA ILE A 858 -12.29 -5.39 -58.43
C ILE A 858 -10.99 -5.47 -59.23
N ASN A 859 -9.91 -5.85 -58.57
CA ASN A 859 -8.58 -5.94 -59.18
C ASN A 859 -8.10 -7.39 -59.23
N LEU A 860 -7.85 -7.88 -60.44
CA LEU A 860 -7.16 -9.16 -60.64
C LEU A 860 -5.68 -8.90 -60.85
N ASN A 861 -4.83 -9.28 -59.90
CA ASN A 861 -3.38 -9.07 -59.96
C ASN A 861 -2.63 -10.40 -59.96
N ASN A 862 -2.05 -10.78 -61.10
CA ASN A 862 -1.44 -12.10 -61.29
C ASN A 862 -2.42 -13.24 -60.93
N THR A 863 -3.70 -13.03 -61.21
CA THR A 863 -4.82 -13.88 -60.76
C THR A 863 -5.51 -14.51 -61.95
N GLN A 864 -5.87 -15.78 -61.80
CA GLN A 864 -6.76 -16.49 -62.71
C GLN A 864 -8.13 -16.65 -62.06
N LEU A 865 -9.14 -15.94 -62.57
CA LEU A 865 -10.53 -16.07 -62.16
C LEU A 865 -11.34 -16.72 -63.28
N ASP A 866 -11.88 -17.91 -63.02
CA ASP A 866 -12.79 -18.62 -63.90
C ASP A 866 -14.24 -18.32 -63.46
N LEU A 867 -14.85 -17.30 -64.08
CA LEU A 867 -16.14 -16.74 -63.68
C LEU A 867 -17.32 -17.60 -64.16
N ALA A 868 -18.31 -17.77 -63.29
CA ALA A 868 -19.67 -18.20 -63.63
C ALA A 868 -20.68 -17.09 -63.29
N GLY A 869 -21.86 -17.12 -63.92
CA GLY A 869 -22.98 -16.25 -63.52
C GLY A 869 -22.75 -14.77 -63.81
N THR A 870 -23.23 -13.90 -62.92
CA THR A 870 -23.17 -12.43 -63.09
C THR A 870 -22.31 -11.82 -62.00
N LEU A 871 -21.24 -11.13 -62.39
CA LEU A 871 -20.42 -10.26 -61.54
C LEU A 871 -20.89 -8.81 -61.70
N THR A 872 -21.17 -8.11 -60.61
CA THR A 872 -21.57 -6.69 -60.63
C THR A 872 -20.47 -5.84 -60.02
N THR A 873 -20.16 -4.71 -60.65
CA THR A 873 -19.17 -3.74 -60.19
C THR A 873 -19.52 -2.35 -60.75
N SER A 874 -18.77 -1.32 -60.39
CA SER A 874 -19.08 0.05 -60.80
C SER A 874 -19.03 0.24 -62.32
N ALA A 875 -19.98 1.00 -62.87
CA ALA A 875 -20.00 1.41 -64.27
C ALA A 875 -19.09 2.63 -64.56
N SER A 876 -18.51 3.25 -63.52
CA SER A 876 -17.61 4.40 -63.67
C SER A 876 -16.29 3.99 -64.32
N THR A 877 -15.76 4.81 -65.22
CA THR A 877 -14.46 4.56 -65.87
C THR A 877 -13.24 4.66 -64.92
N ALA A 878 -13.44 5.19 -63.70
CA ALA A 878 -12.41 5.25 -62.67
C ALA A 878 -12.39 4.00 -61.76
N HIS A 879 -13.48 3.23 -61.78
CA HIS A 879 -13.72 2.05 -60.96
C HIS A 879 -14.09 0.87 -61.88
N GLY A 880 -14.56 -0.25 -61.33
CA GLY A 880 -14.95 -1.44 -62.08
C GLY A 880 -13.91 -2.56 -62.01
N LEU A 881 -14.01 -3.50 -62.95
CA LEU A 881 -13.11 -4.67 -63.01
C LEU A 881 -11.83 -4.34 -63.77
N THR A 882 -10.68 -4.43 -63.09
CA THR A 882 -9.35 -4.36 -63.71
C THR A 882 -8.71 -5.74 -63.82
N ILE A 883 -8.36 -6.12 -65.05
CA ILE A 883 -7.60 -7.33 -65.36
C ILE A 883 -6.16 -6.92 -65.67
N SER A 884 -5.25 -7.08 -64.72
CA SER A 884 -3.82 -6.73 -64.88
C SER A 884 -3.10 -7.66 -65.86
N THR A 885 -1.92 -7.24 -66.36
CA THR A 885 -1.18 -7.90 -67.47
C THR A 885 -0.96 -9.41 -67.32
N ASP A 886 -0.69 -9.90 -66.10
CA ASP A 886 -0.45 -11.32 -65.83
C ASP A 886 -1.71 -12.08 -65.36
N SER A 887 -2.87 -11.43 -65.38
CA SER A 887 -4.15 -11.99 -64.95
C SER A 887 -4.95 -12.59 -66.10
N VAL A 888 -5.75 -13.60 -65.78
CA VAL A 888 -6.62 -14.31 -66.72
C VAL A 888 -8.05 -14.32 -66.19
N LEU A 889 -8.99 -13.73 -66.92
CA LEU A 889 -10.42 -13.93 -66.72
C LEU A 889 -10.92 -15.03 -67.66
N GLY A 890 -11.18 -16.22 -67.13
CA GLY A 890 -11.84 -17.30 -67.85
C GLY A 890 -13.35 -17.31 -67.62
N VAL A 891 -14.08 -18.03 -68.47
CA VAL A 891 -15.53 -18.24 -68.33
C VAL A 891 -15.82 -19.72 -68.13
N THR A 892 -16.75 -20.04 -67.24
CA THR A 892 -17.28 -21.40 -67.02
C THR A 892 -18.78 -21.44 -67.32
N GLY A 893 -19.26 -22.61 -67.74
CA GLY A 893 -20.63 -22.75 -68.28
C GLY A 893 -20.76 -22.28 -69.73
N THR A 894 -21.99 -21.93 -70.15
CA THR A 894 -22.28 -21.46 -71.52
C THR A 894 -22.25 -19.94 -71.65
N ALA A 895 -22.54 -19.20 -70.59
CA ALA A 895 -22.49 -17.74 -70.57
C ALA A 895 -22.16 -17.20 -69.17
N SER A 896 -21.39 -16.12 -69.12
CA SER A 896 -21.20 -15.29 -67.91
C SER A 896 -21.40 -13.82 -68.25
N THR A 897 -21.72 -13.02 -67.24
CA THR A 897 -22.04 -11.59 -67.39
C THR A 897 -21.22 -10.78 -66.39
N ILE A 898 -20.73 -9.62 -66.82
CA ILE A 898 -20.18 -8.57 -65.98
C ILE A 898 -21.09 -7.35 -66.16
N VAL A 899 -21.61 -6.79 -65.08
CA VAL A 899 -22.32 -5.51 -65.08
C VAL A 899 -21.35 -4.48 -64.51
N GLY A 900 -21.00 -3.46 -65.28
CA GLY A 900 -19.99 -2.47 -64.90
C GLY A 900 -18.91 -2.22 -65.96
N HIS A 901 -17.95 -1.36 -65.63
CA HIS A 901 -16.79 -1.06 -66.47
C HIS A 901 -15.74 -2.17 -66.38
N VAL A 902 -15.11 -2.49 -67.51
CA VAL A 902 -14.01 -3.47 -67.56
C VAL A 902 -12.77 -2.84 -68.20
N LYS A 903 -11.66 -2.82 -67.46
CA LYS A 903 -10.32 -2.47 -67.97
C LYS A 903 -9.48 -3.73 -68.16
N ASN A 904 -9.07 -4.02 -69.40
CA ASN A 904 -8.34 -5.24 -69.73
C ASN A 904 -6.90 -4.96 -70.19
N SER A 905 -5.93 -5.24 -69.33
CA SER A 905 -4.50 -5.29 -69.67
C SER A 905 -3.98 -6.74 -69.77
N GLY A 906 -4.71 -7.69 -69.18
CA GLY A 906 -4.39 -9.13 -69.16
C GLY A 906 -5.07 -9.92 -70.27
N THR A 907 -5.53 -11.12 -69.94
CA THR A 907 -6.19 -12.04 -70.88
C THR A 907 -7.62 -12.35 -70.47
N ILE A 908 -8.58 -12.17 -71.36
CA ILE A 908 -9.91 -12.80 -71.28
C ILE A 908 -9.84 -14.09 -72.11
N ASP A 909 -10.14 -15.25 -71.54
CA ASP A 909 -9.99 -16.55 -72.21
C ASP A 909 -11.31 -17.34 -72.21
N LEU A 910 -12.02 -17.30 -73.33
CA LEU A 910 -13.27 -18.04 -73.57
C LEU A 910 -13.04 -19.48 -74.05
N HIS A 911 -11.79 -19.87 -74.33
CA HIS A 911 -11.47 -21.24 -74.75
C HIS A 911 -11.08 -22.13 -73.56
N LYS A 912 -10.49 -21.54 -72.52
CA LYS A 912 -9.84 -22.23 -71.39
C LYS A 912 -10.62 -23.41 -70.80
N ASN A 913 -11.90 -23.20 -70.46
CA ASN A 913 -12.73 -24.20 -69.76
C ASN A 913 -13.69 -24.95 -70.71
N ASN A 914 -13.69 -24.62 -72.00
CA ASN A 914 -14.45 -25.32 -73.02
C ASN A 914 -13.73 -25.21 -74.38
N SER A 915 -13.22 -26.34 -74.87
CA SER A 915 -12.57 -26.41 -76.17
C SER A 915 -13.55 -26.42 -77.35
N SER A 916 -14.86 -26.34 -77.12
CA SER A 916 -15.90 -26.19 -78.15
C SER A 916 -16.38 -24.75 -78.25
N THR A 917 -16.79 -24.34 -79.45
CA THR A 917 -17.40 -23.02 -79.67
C THR A 917 -18.75 -22.86 -78.97
N GLY A 918 -19.08 -21.62 -78.60
CA GLY A 918 -20.40 -21.22 -78.12
C GLY A 918 -20.38 -20.64 -76.70
N GLN A 919 -19.21 -20.46 -76.09
CA GLN A 919 -19.10 -19.69 -74.87
C GLN A 919 -19.39 -18.21 -75.13
N THR A 920 -20.04 -17.56 -74.17
CA THR A 920 -20.33 -16.13 -74.26
C THR A 920 -19.90 -15.41 -72.99
N LEU A 921 -19.19 -14.29 -73.14
CA LEU A 921 -19.03 -13.30 -72.08
C LEU A 921 -19.82 -12.05 -72.44
N ASN A 922 -20.72 -11.62 -71.55
CA ASN A 922 -21.46 -10.37 -71.69
C ASN A 922 -20.87 -9.32 -70.75
N ILE A 923 -20.49 -8.16 -71.27
CA ILE A 923 -20.10 -6.97 -70.52
C ILE A 923 -21.23 -5.96 -70.70
N ASN A 924 -22.06 -5.83 -69.68
CA ASN A 924 -23.14 -4.87 -69.59
C ASN A 924 -22.59 -3.53 -69.06
N GLY A 925 -21.74 -2.89 -69.85
CA GLY A 925 -21.07 -1.63 -69.53
C GLY A 925 -20.01 -1.26 -70.57
N ASP A 926 -19.16 -0.32 -70.19
CA ASP A 926 -18.05 0.16 -71.02
C ASP A 926 -16.80 -0.74 -70.87
N TYR A 927 -15.97 -0.77 -71.91
CA TYR A 927 -14.75 -1.58 -71.98
C TYR A 927 -13.55 -0.76 -72.42
N THR A 928 -12.44 -0.88 -71.70
CA THR A 928 -11.17 -0.23 -72.03
C THR A 928 -10.08 -1.27 -72.20
N GLY A 929 -9.61 -1.47 -73.43
CA GLY A 929 -8.44 -2.30 -73.71
C GLY A 929 -7.13 -1.54 -73.49
N ASP A 930 -6.23 -2.09 -72.68
CA ASP A 930 -4.88 -1.54 -72.44
C ASP A 930 -3.81 -2.56 -72.85
N ASN A 931 -3.80 -2.88 -74.14
CA ASN A 931 -2.99 -3.95 -74.74
C ASN A 931 -3.35 -5.37 -74.27
N GLY A 932 -4.57 -5.55 -73.75
CA GLY A 932 -5.08 -6.85 -73.35
C GLY A 932 -5.35 -7.81 -74.51
N VAL A 933 -5.63 -9.06 -74.18
CA VAL A 933 -5.90 -10.15 -75.12
C VAL A 933 -7.29 -10.74 -74.86
N VAL A 934 -7.99 -11.11 -75.92
CA VAL A 934 -9.19 -11.97 -75.86
C VAL A 934 -8.92 -13.24 -76.66
N LYS A 935 -8.97 -14.40 -76.00
CA LYS A 935 -8.87 -15.72 -76.60
C LYS A 935 -10.26 -16.34 -76.75
N MET A 936 -10.52 -16.96 -77.90
CA MET A 936 -11.82 -17.52 -78.25
C MET A 936 -11.66 -18.68 -79.23
N ASN A 937 -12.51 -19.69 -79.17
CA ASN A 937 -12.60 -20.69 -80.23
C ASN A 937 -13.48 -20.17 -81.38
N THR A 938 -13.03 -20.37 -82.61
CA THR A 938 -13.82 -20.17 -83.83
C THR A 938 -13.63 -21.37 -84.76
N VAL A 939 -14.75 -21.99 -85.16
CA VAL A 939 -14.82 -23.05 -86.16
C VAL A 939 -15.46 -22.48 -87.43
N TRP A 940 -14.84 -22.68 -88.59
CA TRP A 940 -15.32 -22.17 -89.88
C TRP A 940 -15.21 -23.21 -90.99
N ASN A 941 -16.36 -23.63 -91.51
CA ASN A 941 -16.49 -24.68 -92.51
C ASN A 941 -17.02 -24.17 -93.87
N ALA A 942 -16.71 -24.87 -94.94
CA ALA A 942 -17.26 -24.63 -96.27
C ALA A 942 -18.66 -25.27 -96.43
N PRO A 943 -19.58 -24.66 -97.22
CA PRO A 943 -19.43 -23.38 -97.91
C PRO A 943 -19.64 -22.19 -96.96
N GLY A 944 -18.73 -21.22 -96.97
CA GLY A 944 -18.91 -19.93 -96.28
C GLY A 944 -19.62 -18.90 -97.17
N ASP A 945 -20.15 -17.84 -96.57
CA ASP A 945 -20.74 -16.69 -97.27
C ASP A 945 -20.36 -15.35 -96.61
N ALA A 946 -20.87 -14.23 -97.12
CA ALA A 946 -20.59 -12.90 -96.58
C ALA A 946 -21.26 -12.63 -95.21
N ASN A 947 -22.20 -13.48 -94.78
CA ASN A 947 -23.01 -13.29 -93.58
C ASN A 947 -22.58 -14.21 -92.41
N GLY A 948 -21.64 -15.13 -92.63
CA GLY A 948 -21.14 -16.03 -91.58
C GLY A 948 -21.64 -17.47 -91.64
N ALA A 949 -22.26 -17.91 -92.75
CA ALA A 949 -22.77 -19.28 -92.83
C ALA A 949 -21.69 -20.34 -92.53
N ASN A 950 -22.10 -21.40 -91.82
CA ASN A 950 -21.24 -22.52 -91.41
C ASN A 950 -20.02 -22.13 -90.54
N SER A 951 -20.13 -21.05 -89.78
CA SER A 951 -19.20 -20.74 -88.69
C SER A 951 -19.89 -20.72 -87.33
N THR A 952 -19.18 -21.17 -86.31
CA THR A 952 -19.54 -21.05 -84.90
C THR A 952 -18.34 -20.49 -84.14
N SER A 953 -18.60 -19.71 -83.09
CA SER A 953 -17.53 -19.07 -82.32
C SER A 953 -17.98 -18.89 -80.89
N ASP A 954 -17.01 -18.75 -80.00
CA ASP A 954 -17.23 -18.02 -78.76
C ASP A 954 -17.39 -16.53 -79.06
N VAL A 955 -18.10 -15.84 -78.18
CA VAL A 955 -18.53 -14.46 -78.41
C VAL A 955 -18.28 -13.60 -77.18
N LEU A 956 -17.68 -12.43 -77.40
CA LEU A 956 -17.65 -11.34 -76.43
C LEU A 956 -18.71 -10.30 -76.80
N ASN A 957 -19.67 -10.04 -75.92
CA ASN A 957 -20.68 -9.01 -76.09
C ASN A 957 -20.39 -7.84 -75.15
N ILE A 958 -20.41 -6.61 -75.65
CA ILE A 958 -20.20 -5.38 -74.89
C ILE A 958 -21.37 -4.45 -75.20
N SER A 959 -22.17 -4.10 -74.21
CA SER A 959 -23.36 -3.27 -74.44
C SER A 959 -23.02 -1.78 -74.61
N GLY A 960 -21.94 -1.31 -73.95
CA GLY A 960 -21.49 0.07 -73.95
C GLY A 960 -20.40 0.37 -74.99
N LYS A 961 -19.52 1.31 -74.63
CA LYS A 961 -18.43 1.81 -75.47
C LYS A 961 -17.14 1.02 -75.25
N ALA A 962 -16.50 0.57 -76.34
CA ALA A 962 -15.16 -0.01 -76.31
C ALA A 962 -14.10 0.99 -76.80
N THR A 963 -13.10 1.25 -75.95
CA THR A 963 -11.97 2.13 -76.25
C THR A 963 -10.62 1.44 -76.01
N GLY A 964 -9.53 2.08 -76.42
CA GLY A 964 -8.17 1.54 -76.26
C GLY A 964 -7.81 0.51 -77.34
N SER A 965 -7.07 -0.54 -76.96
CA SER A 965 -6.58 -1.57 -77.87
C SER A 965 -6.56 -2.96 -77.21
N THR A 966 -7.22 -3.92 -77.86
CA THR A 966 -7.27 -5.34 -77.47
C THR A 966 -6.97 -6.24 -78.67
N LYS A 967 -6.12 -7.26 -78.46
CA LYS A 967 -5.82 -8.29 -79.48
C LYS A 967 -6.75 -9.49 -79.35
N VAL A 968 -7.44 -9.85 -80.42
CA VAL A 968 -8.29 -11.04 -80.50
C VAL A 968 -7.49 -12.19 -81.11
N ILE A 969 -7.43 -13.33 -80.41
CA ILE A 969 -6.69 -14.52 -80.81
C ILE A 969 -7.65 -15.70 -80.89
N PRO A 970 -7.89 -16.28 -82.07
CA PRO A 970 -8.62 -17.54 -82.16
C PRO A 970 -7.73 -18.68 -81.68
N VAL A 971 -8.31 -19.60 -80.91
CA VAL A 971 -7.64 -20.77 -80.32
C VAL A 971 -8.38 -22.02 -80.77
N LYS A 972 -7.65 -22.91 -81.43
CA LYS A 972 -8.16 -24.21 -81.86
C LYS A 972 -8.46 -25.09 -80.64
N ALA A 973 -9.39 -26.05 -80.77
CA ALA A 973 -9.75 -26.99 -79.70
C ALA A 973 -8.56 -27.74 -79.02
N ASP A 974 -7.40 -27.86 -79.68
CA ASP A 974 -6.18 -28.44 -79.10
C ASP A 974 -5.28 -27.44 -78.35
N GLY A 975 -5.73 -26.18 -78.22
CA GLY A 975 -5.00 -25.08 -77.58
C GLY A 975 -4.06 -24.31 -78.50
N THR A 976 -3.97 -24.65 -79.80
CA THR A 976 -3.10 -23.92 -80.73
C THR A 976 -3.66 -22.53 -81.03
N GLU A 977 -2.91 -21.48 -80.66
CA GLU A 977 -3.31 -20.08 -80.85
C GLU A 977 -3.10 -19.57 -82.29
N ASN A 978 -3.86 -18.54 -82.66
CA ASN A 978 -3.88 -17.90 -83.97
C ASN A 978 -4.31 -18.84 -85.11
N ILE A 979 -5.09 -19.87 -84.80
CA ILE A 979 -5.65 -20.80 -85.79
C ILE A 979 -7.17 -20.86 -85.66
N ILE A 980 -7.87 -20.67 -86.79
CA ILE A 980 -9.30 -20.95 -86.95
C ILE A 980 -9.44 -22.35 -87.55
N GLU A 981 -10.17 -23.22 -86.86
CA GLU A 981 -10.35 -24.61 -87.27
C GLU A 981 -11.54 -24.81 -88.22
N GLY A 982 -11.55 -25.92 -88.95
CA GLY A 982 -12.58 -26.23 -89.95
C GLY A 982 -12.03 -26.35 -91.37
N ASN A 983 -12.92 -26.58 -92.33
CA ASN A 983 -12.57 -26.89 -93.73
C ASN A 983 -12.87 -25.76 -94.72
N ILE A 984 -12.93 -24.50 -94.27
CA ILE A 984 -13.13 -23.34 -95.14
C ILE A 984 -12.08 -23.30 -96.26
N VAL A 985 -12.49 -22.84 -97.44
CA VAL A 985 -11.65 -22.66 -98.63
C VAL A 985 -11.88 -21.26 -99.22
N LYS A 986 -10.89 -20.71 -99.93
CA LYS A 986 -11.07 -19.44 -100.65
C LYS A 986 -12.20 -19.54 -101.68
N ALA A 987 -13.05 -18.52 -101.72
CA ALA A 987 -14.14 -18.40 -102.68
C ALA A 987 -13.91 -17.24 -103.67
N ALA A 988 -14.72 -17.15 -104.72
CA ALA A 988 -14.68 -16.05 -105.70
C ALA A 988 -15.17 -14.70 -105.11
N GLN A 989 -15.77 -14.72 -103.92
CA GLN A 989 -16.24 -13.56 -103.17
C GLN A 989 -15.65 -13.58 -101.76
N ILE A 990 -15.67 -12.42 -101.09
CA ILE A 990 -15.31 -12.32 -99.68
C ILE A 990 -16.27 -13.21 -98.88
N VAL A 991 -15.71 -13.99 -97.96
CA VAL A 991 -16.46 -14.78 -96.99
C VAL A 991 -16.06 -14.35 -95.60
N ASN A 992 -17.03 -14.34 -94.69
CA ASN A 992 -16.87 -13.87 -93.32
C ASN A 992 -17.31 -14.96 -92.35
N THR A 993 -16.86 -14.90 -91.10
CA THR A 993 -17.49 -15.64 -89.99
C THR A 993 -18.71 -14.90 -89.45
N ILE A 994 -19.47 -15.54 -88.55
CA ILE A 994 -20.35 -14.82 -87.62
C ILE A 994 -19.52 -13.83 -86.77
N PRO A 995 -20.15 -12.79 -86.20
CA PRO A 995 -19.48 -11.90 -85.25
C PRO A 995 -18.92 -12.66 -84.05
N VAL A 996 -17.69 -12.32 -83.68
CA VAL A 996 -16.96 -12.90 -82.54
C VAL A 996 -16.78 -11.88 -81.40
N VAL A 997 -16.90 -10.59 -81.71
CA VAL A 997 -17.09 -9.51 -80.73
C VAL A 997 -18.24 -8.62 -81.19
N ASN A 998 -19.21 -8.37 -80.31
CA ASN A 998 -20.31 -7.42 -80.51
C ASN A 998 -20.16 -6.27 -79.53
N VAL A 999 -20.27 -5.02 -80.00
CA VAL A 999 -20.07 -3.81 -79.19
C VAL A 999 -21.17 -2.77 -79.48
N GLY A 1000 -21.60 -2.01 -78.47
CA GLY A 1000 -22.46 -0.85 -78.67
C GLY A 1000 -21.83 0.20 -79.59
N GLU A 1001 -20.67 0.74 -79.20
CA GLU A 1001 -19.85 1.66 -79.99
C GLU A 1001 -18.36 1.32 -79.80
N ALA A 1002 -17.59 1.13 -80.88
CA ALA A 1002 -16.16 0.84 -80.78
C ALA A 1002 -15.30 1.86 -81.54
N GLY A 1003 -14.17 2.28 -80.95
CA GLY A 1003 -13.14 3.01 -81.69
C GLY A 1003 -12.53 2.18 -82.84
N ASP A 1004 -11.95 2.81 -83.85
CA ASP A 1004 -11.43 2.14 -85.06
C ASP A 1004 -10.34 1.09 -84.80
N THR A 1005 -9.65 1.18 -83.66
CA THR A 1005 -8.56 0.29 -83.25
C THR A 1005 -8.86 -0.50 -81.98
N ALA A 1006 -10.12 -0.51 -81.52
CA ALA A 1006 -10.49 -1.13 -80.24
C ALA A 1006 -10.18 -2.64 -80.21
N PHE A 1007 -10.40 -3.34 -81.32
CA PHE A 1007 -10.08 -4.75 -81.48
C PHE A 1007 -9.30 -5.00 -82.76
N THR A 1008 -8.22 -5.79 -82.66
CA THR A 1008 -7.37 -6.16 -83.80
C THR A 1008 -7.01 -7.65 -83.73
N GLY A 1009 -6.71 -8.28 -84.86
CA GLY A 1009 -6.32 -9.69 -84.86
C GLY A 1009 -5.99 -10.22 -86.26
N THR A 1010 -5.11 -11.22 -86.29
CA THR A 1010 -4.73 -11.98 -87.49
C THR A 1010 -4.69 -13.46 -87.13
N ALA A 1011 -5.14 -14.34 -88.02
CA ALA A 1011 -5.13 -15.79 -87.78
C ALA A 1011 -4.94 -16.59 -89.05
N GLN A 1012 -4.52 -17.84 -88.93
CA GLN A 1012 -4.48 -18.81 -90.03
C GLN A 1012 -5.72 -19.70 -89.99
N THR A 1013 -6.35 -19.95 -91.13
CA THR A 1013 -7.36 -21.02 -91.23
C THR A 1013 -6.67 -22.34 -91.56
N THR A 1014 -7.26 -23.45 -91.12
CA THR A 1014 -6.71 -24.79 -91.44
C THR A 1014 -6.75 -25.11 -92.95
N GLY A 1015 -7.66 -24.48 -93.71
CA GLY A 1015 -7.91 -24.80 -95.13
C GLY A 1015 -7.70 -23.68 -96.16
N ALA A 1016 -7.66 -22.39 -95.79
CA ALA A 1016 -7.73 -21.27 -96.75
C ALA A 1016 -6.64 -20.20 -96.64
N GLY A 1017 -5.77 -20.25 -95.61
CA GLY A 1017 -4.70 -19.26 -95.35
C GLY A 1017 -5.08 -18.19 -94.32
N GLU A 1018 -4.32 -17.09 -94.31
CA GLU A 1018 -4.45 -16.00 -93.33
C GLU A 1018 -5.76 -15.22 -93.46
N VAL A 1019 -6.33 -14.83 -92.32
CA VAL A 1019 -7.52 -14.00 -92.17
C VAL A 1019 -7.26 -12.84 -91.23
N GLN A 1020 -8.02 -11.77 -91.41
CA GLN A 1020 -7.92 -10.55 -90.61
C GLN A 1020 -9.21 -10.33 -89.84
N LEU A 1021 -9.13 -9.76 -88.64
CA LEU A 1021 -10.32 -9.30 -87.92
C LEU A 1021 -10.80 -7.99 -88.54
N ALA A 1022 -12.02 -7.97 -89.05
CA ALA A 1022 -12.64 -6.81 -89.67
C ALA A 1022 -13.85 -6.32 -88.86
N LYS A 1023 -14.13 -5.03 -88.94
CA LYS A 1023 -15.26 -4.34 -88.29
C LYS A 1023 -16.34 -3.99 -89.31
N ARG A 1024 -17.61 -4.14 -88.93
CA ARG A 1024 -18.76 -3.51 -89.60
C ARG A 1024 -19.72 -2.92 -88.58
N THR A 1025 -20.56 -1.99 -89.02
CA THR A 1025 -21.64 -1.44 -88.19
C THR A 1025 -22.99 -1.92 -88.70
N VAL A 1026 -23.77 -2.58 -87.85
CA VAL A 1026 -25.12 -3.09 -88.15
C VAL A 1026 -26.09 -2.56 -87.11
N ASN A 1027 -27.17 -1.89 -87.56
CA ASN A 1027 -28.21 -1.32 -86.69
C ASN A 1027 -27.67 -0.43 -85.54
N GLY A 1028 -26.61 0.33 -85.81
CA GLY A 1028 -25.99 1.22 -84.84
C GLY A 1028 -25.11 0.53 -83.79
N LYS A 1029 -24.80 -0.76 -83.97
CA LYS A 1029 -23.84 -1.52 -83.17
C LYS A 1029 -22.65 -1.95 -84.03
N ASP A 1030 -21.49 -2.09 -83.40
CA ASP A 1030 -20.27 -2.54 -84.07
C ASP A 1030 -20.06 -4.04 -83.87
N GLU A 1031 -19.81 -4.75 -84.98
CA GLU A 1031 -19.56 -6.19 -85.01
C GLU A 1031 -18.16 -6.47 -85.58
N TYR A 1032 -17.39 -7.31 -84.91
CA TYR A 1032 -16.09 -7.79 -85.39
C TYR A 1032 -16.18 -9.26 -85.79
N PHE A 1033 -15.64 -9.59 -86.96
CA PHE A 1033 -15.68 -10.92 -87.55
C PHE A 1033 -14.38 -11.21 -88.32
N TRP A 1034 -14.05 -12.48 -88.52
CA TRP A 1034 -12.91 -12.88 -89.34
C TRP A 1034 -13.29 -12.83 -90.82
N THR A 1035 -12.46 -12.20 -91.66
CA THR A 1035 -12.69 -12.09 -93.10
C THR A 1035 -11.58 -12.74 -93.92
N LEU A 1036 -11.97 -13.47 -94.95
CA LEU A 1036 -11.08 -14.09 -95.91
C LEU A 1036 -11.25 -13.40 -97.28
N ALA A 1037 -10.14 -12.92 -97.84
CA ALA A 1037 -10.14 -12.27 -99.14
C ALA A 1037 -10.58 -13.22 -100.26
N ALA A 1038 -11.28 -12.68 -101.25
CA ALA A 1038 -11.65 -13.41 -102.46
C ALA A 1038 -10.41 -13.92 -103.21
N LEU A 1039 -10.58 -15.00 -103.99
CA LEU A 1039 -9.55 -15.42 -104.96
C LEU A 1039 -9.22 -14.26 -105.91
N PRO A 1040 -7.94 -14.05 -106.26
CA PRO A 1040 -7.59 -13.10 -107.31
C PRO A 1040 -8.34 -13.48 -108.60
N PRO A 1041 -8.86 -12.48 -109.35
CA PRO A 1041 -9.62 -12.75 -110.57
C PRO A 1041 -8.77 -13.63 -111.51
N GLN A 1042 -9.36 -14.71 -112.03
CA GLN A 1042 -8.66 -15.56 -113.00
C GLN A 1042 -8.19 -14.70 -114.19
N PRO A 1043 -6.96 -14.91 -114.72
CA PRO A 1043 -6.46 -14.15 -115.85
C PRO A 1043 -7.48 -14.17 -117.00
N GLN A 1044 -7.93 -12.98 -117.40
CA GLN A 1044 -8.74 -12.82 -118.60
C GLN A 1044 -7.92 -13.33 -119.80
N PRO A 1045 -8.44 -14.21 -120.68
CA PRO A 1045 -7.68 -14.71 -121.82
C PRO A 1045 -7.19 -13.54 -122.68
N GLU A 1046 -5.91 -13.57 -123.03
CA GLU A 1046 -5.25 -12.57 -123.88
C GLU A 1046 -6.05 -12.37 -125.19
N PRO A 1047 -6.32 -11.11 -125.63
CA PRO A 1047 -6.92 -10.87 -126.94
C PRO A 1047 -6.01 -11.41 -128.05
N PRO A 1048 -6.54 -12.02 -129.12
CA PRO A 1048 -5.72 -12.53 -130.20
C PRO A 1048 -4.89 -11.41 -130.86
N GLN A 1049 -3.59 -11.62 -131.00
CA GLN A 1049 -2.68 -10.73 -131.73
C GLN A 1049 -3.20 -10.51 -133.18
N PRO A 1050 -3.12 -9.26 -133.70
CA PRO A 1050 -3.54 -8.96 -135.06
C PRO A 1050 -2.66 -9.70 -136.08
N GLN A 1051 -3.32 -10.43 -136.97
CA GLN A 1051 -2.73 -11.08 -138.11
C GLN A 1051 -2.21 -10.01 -139.10
N PRO A 1052 -0.96 -10.09 -139.59
CA PRO A 1052 -0.47 -9.17 -140.62
C PRO A 1052 -1.19 -9.45 -141.95
N GLU A 1053 -1.72 -8.40 -142.59
CA GLU A 1053 -2.22 -8.45 -143.97
C GLU A 1053 -1.07 -8.71 -144.95
N PRO A 1054 -1.14 -9.77 -145.78
CA PRO A 1054 -0.51 -9.80 -147.10
C PRO A 1054 -1.33 -8.93 -148.07
N PRO A 1055 -0.76 -8.47 -149.20
CA PRO A 1055 -1.35 -7.43 -150.05
C PRO A 1055 -2.78 -7.70 -150.54
#